data_AF-A0A6P5GAP8-F1
#
_entry.id   AF-A0A6P5GAP8-F1
#
_cell.length_a   1.000
_cell.length_b   1.000
_cell.length_c   1.000
_cell.angle_alpha   90.00
_cell.angle_beta   90.00
_cell.angle_gamma   90.00
#
_symmetry.space_group_name_H-M   'P 1'
#
loop_
_entity.id
_entity.type
_entity.pdbx_description
1 polymer ?
#
loop_
_entity_poly.entity_id
_entity_poly.type
_entity_poly.pdbx_seq_one_letter_code
_entity_poly.pdbx_strand_id
1 'polypeptide(L)'
;MGFRAKCKVGVLVIFFVWIALTALYGLMKPIPNGCIMTYMYPTYIPIATPANVSSDKYGLFLYHEGWKQIDFAEHIKKISGVPVLFIPGNGGSYKQVRSLAAESFRAYQGGPLEATFYQEASIYPNDLADFTIPAQYSRELDWFAVDLEGEHSAMDGQILEEHTEYVVYAIHRILDQYQESRKAQLKDGVETSVSLPTSVILVGHSMGGFVARAAIVHPHLRKSAVETIITLSSPHQSPPVALQPSLGHFFSKVNGEWRQGYEKHSSQTSSPKLSNVIVVSVSGGIHDYQVRSKLASLDGIVPSSHGFTIGSSGMKNVWLSMEHQTILWCNQLVVQMSHSILSMIDPTTGQPFSSTQKRLFVFTRMLQSAIPQALSWTGHAGPSSPSSNVPIEDRKDTAESQKQGSFSCPSSVHWADNGPEKDLYIQSNSVTVLAMDGRRRWLDIKKLGSNGRGHFVFVTNLAPCSGVRIHLWPEKSNSSLVNEAPASKRIIEVTSKMVQIPAGPAPRQVEPGSQTEQPPPSAFLLLGPEEMSGFRFLTIAVAPRPTVSGRPPPAASMAVGQFFNPKEGEREFSFAVLLRSSYVPEEIFLKEDHPLALNLSFPISLGLLPVALSLKTAGCGIKTSGDDAEHNRLCKLRCFPPVALAWDSVSGLHVIPNIYSETITVDSLPAIWDFNNGPEKTIVLLLADPHCSYRLGISVSSTAAASRFFLLYSPQIIGFMIAAMFFALMRQAYAWELDSSVPSILSALEFNLRIPQPFLLLYFLPILLSLAFSIITAQQFPSFASFLSVSLACYLIANGCLILLILSSKLIFYTVAIVHVFIKRRWQACKESLHSAFLLQILNVSSILNSLKIVQIIRDKSDVIVAFVTIPLVFFVHPALGLSVLLLSHAFHAHSALCSSLAASFRSYAQKKDFYKPKMEENSTLNSKAKTNNGLQPLLPMDENSTSSPTSSKSFSDSQLEMFNYRHGIAILHLLATLMFVPSLVAWLQRIGMGQSFPWFVDSVLCVGVILHSLFGSRPNISHASFALPGSGGREVSLSLLYLLAGYYTFLVSMALAPYKAFYAMAAIGTICCVSRTIERRNRERGDVGSSKARKHSHKH
;
A
#
# COMPACT_ATOMS: atom_id res chain seq x y z
N MET A 1 -40.50 -11.35 16.31
CA MET A 1 -39.08 -11.50 15.88
C MET A 1 -38.51 -10.33 15.07
N GLY A 2 -39.32 -9.48 14.42
CA GLY A 2 -38.82 -8.39 13.56
C GLY A 2 -38.03 -7.25 14.25
N PHE A 3 -38.34 -6.90 15.50
CA PHE A 3 -37.65 -5.82 16.22
C PHE A 3 -36.17 -6.14 16.50
N ARG A 4 -35.86 -7.37 16.93
CA ARG A 4 -34.49 -7.82 17.19
C ARG A 4 -33.61 -7.83 15.93
N ALA A 5 -34.17 -8.05 14.74
CA ALA A 5 -33.42 -8.04 13.49
C ALA A 5 -33.09 -6.61 13.03
N LYS A 6 -34.07 -5.69 13.09
CA LYS A 6 -33.88 -4.27 12.77
C LYS A 6 -32.85 -3.60 13.69
N CYS A 7 -32.80 -3.97 14.98
CA CYS A 7 -31.77 -3.49 15.90
C CYS A 7 -30.34 -3.92 15.50
N LYS A 8 -30.14 -5.14 15.01
CA LYS A 8 -28.81 -5.65 14.61
C LYS A 8 -28.23 -4.90 13.41
N VAL A 9 -29.08 -4.58 12.44
CA VAL A 9 -28.72 -3.81 11.25
C VAL A 9 -28.36 -2.37 11.62
N GLY A 10 -29.16 -1.74 12.50
CA GLY A 10 -28.87 -0.41 13.02
C GLY A 10 -27.50 -0.34 13.71
N VAL A 11 -27.17 -1.35 14.52
CA VAL A 11 -25.85 -1.45 15.18
C VAL A 11 -24.72 -1.56 14.16
N LEU A 12 -24.88 -2.38 13.10
CA LEU A 12 -23.86 -2.53 12.06
C LEU A 12 -23.61 -1.22 11.29
N VAL A 13 -24.67 -0.46 10.97
CA VAL A 13 -24.54 0.84 10.29
C VAL A 13 -23.85 1.86 11.20
N ILE A 14 -24.24 1.94 12.48
CA ILE A 14 -23.61 2.84 13.45
C ILE A 14 -22.11 2.49 13.60
N PHE A 15 -21.79 1.20 13.68
CA PHE A 15 -20.41 0.72 13.73
C PHE A 15 -19.61 1.14 12.49
N PHE A 16 -20.16 0.94 11.29
CA PHE A 16 -19.53 1.38 10.04
C PHE A 16 -19.27 2.90 10.03
N VAL A 17 -20.29 3.70 10.34
CA VAL A 17 -20.18 5.17 10.35
C VAL A 17 -19.13 5.64 11.36
N TRP A 18 -19.10 5.05 12.55
CA TRP A 18 -18.12 5.37 13.57
C TRP A 18 -16.69 5.08 13.12
N ILE A 19 -16.41 3.90 12.54
CA ILE A 19 -15.07 3.56 12.03
C ILE A 19 -14.72 4.46 10.84
N ALA A 20 -15.64 4.70 9.91
CA ALA A 20 -15.39 5.54 8.73
C ALA A 20 -15.04 6.99 9.12
N LEU A 21 -15.76 7.59 10.08
CA LEU A 21 -15.43 8.93 10.59
C LEU A 21 -14.09 8.95 11.33
N THR A 22 -13.81 7.91 12.12
CA THR A 22 -12.53 7.77 12.85
C THR A 22 -11.35 7.64 11.88
N ALA A 23 -11.53 6.87 10.80
CA ALA A 23 -10.54 6.71 9.73
C ALA A 23 -10.33 8.01 8.96
N LEU A 24 -11.40 8.72 8.60
CA LEU A 24 -11.32 10.00 7.91
C LEU A 24 -10.59 11.05 8.76
N TYR A 25 -10.91 11.14 10.05
CA TYR A 25 -10.20 12.02 10.98
C TYR A 25 -8.69 11.70 11.03
N GLY A 26 -8.34 10.41 11.06
CA GLY A 26 -6.94 9.96 11.02
C GLY A 26 -6.22 10.34 9.72
N LEU A 27 -6.88 10.21 8.56
CA LEU A 27 -6.32 10.55 7.24
C LEU A 27 -6.14 12.06 7.03
N MET A 28 -6.95 12.90 7.69
CA MET A 28 -6.83 14.35 7.62
C MET A 28 -5.77 14.92 8.56
N LYS A 29 -5.18 14.10 9.44
CA LYS A 29 -4.14 14.56 10.36
C LYS A 29 -2.82 14.79 9.59
N PRO A 30 -2.21 15.98 9.68
CA PRO A 30 -0.95 16.26 9.02
C PRO A 30 0.17 15.37 9.58
N ILE A 31 1.06 14.93 8.69
CA ILE A 31 2.22 14.11 9.01
C ILE A 31 3.41 15.02 9.26
N PRO A 32 4.18 14.85 10.36
CA PRO A 32 5.42 15.58 10.54
C PRO A 32 6.47 15.07 9.54
N ASN A 33 6.97 15.96 8.67
CA ASN A 33 8.02 15.64 7.71
C ASN A 33 9.37 16.11 8.26
N GLY A 34 10.19 15.18 8.78
CA GLY A 34 11.58 15.43 9.23
C GLY A 34 12.58 15.62 8.09
N CYS A 35 12.08 15.91 6.90
CA CYS A 35 12.81 15.90 5.66
C CYS A 35 13.35 17.29 5.31
N ILE A 36 14.62 17.38 4.91
CA ILE A 36 15.24 18.66 4.52
C ILE A 36 14.94 18.92 3.03
N MET A 37 14.57 20.15 2.71
CA MET A 37 14.27 20.56 1.33
C MET A 37 15.53 20.62 0.47
N THR A 38 15.45 20.12 -0.76
CA THR A 38 16.49 20.28 -1.79
C THR A 38 16.23 21.53 -2.63
N TYR A 39 17.26 22.34 -2.85
CA TYR A 39 17.21 23.55 -3.68
C TYR A 39 17.99 23.34 -4.99
N MET A 40 17.62 24.03 -6.07
CA MET A 40 18.22 23.83 -7.40
C MET A 40 17.97 25.02 -8.33
N TYR A 41 18.75 25.10 -9.42
CA TYR A 41 18.57 26.05 -10.51
C TYR A 41 18.33 25.32 -11.84
N PRO A 42 17.10 24.81 -12.06
CA PRO A 42 16.82 23.88 -13.14
C PRO A 42 16.60 24.59 -14.48
N THR A 43 17.29 24.14 -15.53
CA THR A 43 17.00 24.46 -16.93
C THR A 43 16.64 23.18 -17.68
N TYR A 44 15.62 23.21 -18.53
CA TYR A 44 15.16 22.05 -19.30
C TYR A 44 15.33 22.31 -20.79
N ILE A 45 16.17 21.50 -21.42
CA ILE A 45 16.53 21.62 -22.83
C ILE A 45 15.71 20.61 -23.63
N PRO A 46 14.81 21.03 -24.54
CA PRO A 46 14.00 20.11 -25.32
C PRO A 46 14.87 19.30 -26.30
N ILE A 47 14.63 17.99 -26.37
CA ILE A 47 15.27 17.09 -27.34
C ILE A 47 14.32 16.94 -28.53
N ALA A 48 14.79 17.30 -29.72
CA ALA A 48 13.97 17.28 -30.92
C ALA A 48 13.50 15.86 -31.29
N THR A 49 12.20 15.74 -31.58
CA THR A 49 11.57 14.58 -32.23
C THR A 49 11.88 14.60 -33.73
N PRO A 50 12.31 13.47 -34.34
CA PRO A 50 12.48 13.38 -35.78
C PRO A 50 11.14 13.60 -36.50
N ALA A 51 11.15 14.29 -37.65
CA ALA A 51 9.95 14.62 -38.43
C ALA A 51 9.09 13.41 -38.87
N ASN A 52 9.63 12.19 -38.79
CA ASN A 52 8.93 10.95 -39.17
C ASN A 52 8.12 10.32 -38.03
N VAL A 53 8.13 10.88 -36.81
CA VAL A 53 7.40 10.36 -35.65
C VAL A 53 6.19 11.25 -35.37
N SER A 54 4.98 10.68 -35.44
CA SER A 54 3.71 11.42 -35.51
C SER A 54 3.14 11.90 -34.17
N SER A 55 3.85 11.73 -33.05
CA SER A 55 3.30 12.03 -31.73
C SER A 55 3.99 13.25 -31.11
N ASP A 56 3.41 14.42 -31.33
CA ASP A 56 3.72 15.66 -30.59
C ASP A 56 3.12 15.66 -29.17
N LYS A 57 2.47 14.56 -28.75
CA LYS A 57 1.74 14.50 -27.48
C LYS A 57 2.65 14.55 -26.25
N TYR A 58 3.82 13.91 -26.33
CA TYR A 58 4.74 13.78 -25.20
C TYR A 58 6.10 14.39 -25.54
N GLY A 59 6.81 14.88 -24.52
CA GLY A 59 8.07 15.59 -24.66
C GLY A 59 9.26 14.83 -24.07
N LEU A 60 10.48 15.19 -24.48
CA LEU A 60 11.72 14.69 -23.89
C LEU A 60 12.64 15.88 -23.62
N PHE A 61 13.11 16.00 -22.39
CA PHE A 61 13.94 17.11 -21.95
C PHE A 61 15.26 16.60 -21.35
N LEU A 62 16.36 17.30 -21.62
CA LEU A 62 17.63 17.18 -20.92
C LEU A 62 17.68 18.24 -19.81
N TYR A 63 17.99 17.82 -18.59
CA TYR A 63 18.18 18.70 -17.44
C TYR A 63 19.56 19.33 -17.46
N HIS A 64 19.63 20.61 -17.12
CA HIS A 64 20.88 21.34 -16.88
C HIS A 64 20.80 22.11 -15.55
N GLU A 65 21.79 21.94 -14.67
CA GLU A 65 21.92 22.71 -13.42
C GLU A 65 22.71 24.00 -13.67
N GLY A 66 22.10 25.15 -13.39
CA GLY A 66 22.80 26.43 -13.44
C GLY A 66 21.89 27.62 -13.69
N TRP A 67 22.36 28.79 -13.27
CA TRP A 67 21.68 30.08 -13.47
C TRP A 67 22.14 30.82 -14.74
N LYS A 68 23.23 30.37 -15.38
CA LYS A 68 23.76 31.00 -16.59
C LYS A 68 22.92 30.60 -17.81
N GLN A 69 22.68 31.55 -18.70
CA GLN A 69 22.04 31.27 -19.98
C GLN A 69 22.99 30.44 -20.85
N ILE A 70 22.46 29.37 -21.46
CA ILE A 70 23.21 28.44 -22.32
C ILE A 70 22.55 28.34 -23.69
N ASP A 71 23.36 28.13 -24.72
CA ASP A 71 22.85 27.75 -26.05
C ASP A 71 22.49 26.26 -26.04
N PHE A 72 21.20 25.97 -26.22
CA PHE A 72 20.65 24.62 -26.18
C PHE A 72 21.21 23.72 -27.29
N ALA A 73 21.36 24.25 -28.50
CA ALA A 73 21.85 23.47 -29.63
C ALA A 73 23.34 23.15 -29.47
N GLU A 74 24.13 24.10 -28.96
CA GLU A 74 25.54 23.86 -28.64
C GLU A 74 25.71 22.87 -27.48
N HIS A 75 24.89 22.99 -26.43
CA HIS A 75 24.95 22.11 -25.28
C HIS A 75 24.64 20.65 -25.65
N ILE A 76 23.57 20.41 -26.43
CA ILE A 76 23.21 19.07 -26.91
C ILE A 76 24.34 18.45 -27.75
N LYS A 77 25.02 19.22 -28.59
CA LYS A 77 26.17 18.72 -29.38
C LYS A 77 27.33 18.26 -28.50
N LYS A 78 27.46 18.76 -27.27
CA LYS A 78 28.59 18.53 -26.36
C LYS A 78 28.34 17.47 -25.28
N ILE A 79 27.16 16.84 -25.24
CA ILE A 79 26.86 15.80 -24.23
C ILE A 79 27.87 14.65 -24.28
N SER A 80 28.27 14.15 -23.11
CA SER A 80 29.29 13.09 -22.97
C SER A 80 29.27 12.34 -21.63
N GLY A 81 28.27 12.62 -20.79
CA GLY A 81 28.02 11.92 -19.53
C GLY A 81 27.29 10.59 -19.74
N VAL A 82 26.86 9.99 -18.63
CA VAL A 82 26.09 8.74 -18.62
C VAL A 82 24.59 9.05 -18.69
N PRO A 83 23.85 8.53 -19.68
CA PRO A 83 22.44 8.85 -19.84
C PRO A 83 21.58 8.22 -18.74
N VAL A 84 20.82 9.05 -18.05
CA VAL A 84 19.79 8.63 -17.08
C VAL A 84 18.45 9.17 -17.55
N LEU A 85 17.43 8.33 -17.65
CA LEU A 85 16.07 8.74 -17.99
C LEU A 85 15.15 8.68 -16.78
N PHE A 86 14.62 9.83 -16.39
CA PHE A 86 13.60 9.98 -15.37
C PHE A 86 12.19 9.85 -15.97
N ILE A 87 11.35 9.03 -15.32
CA ILE A 87 9.96 8.79 -15.71
C ILE A 87 9.05 9.24 -14.56
N PRO A 88 8.22 10.29 -14.77
CA PRO A 88 7.36 10.83 -13.72
C PRO A 88 6.21 9.90 -13.37
N GLY A 89 5.62 10.15 -12.19
CA GLY A 89 4.49 9.39 -11.67
C GLY A 89 3.13 9.82 -12.22
N ASN A 90 2.08 9.25 -11.62
CA ASN A 90 0.69 9.63 -11.87
C ASN A 90 0.47 11.14 -11.63
N GLY A 91 -0.04 11.87 -12.62
CA GLY A 91 -0.20 13.32 -12.50
C GLY A 91 1.11 14.11 -12.41
N GLY A 92 2.25 13.46 -12.65
CA GLY A 92 3.59 14.01 -12.45
C GLY A 92 4.12 14.75 -13.68
N SER A 93 5.05 15.68 -13.44
CA SER A 93 5.76 16.41 -14.49
C SER A 93 7.21 15.93 -14.57
N TYR A 94 7.80 16.00 -15.77
CA TYR A 94 9.25 15.82 -15.98
C TYR A 94 10.12 16.64 -15.00
N LYS A 95 9.59 17.76 -14.50
CA LYS A 95 10.27 18.64 -13.52
C LYS A 95 10.52 17.99 -12.16
N GLN A 96 9.91 16.83 -11.87
CA GLN A 96 10.16 16.05 -10.66
C GLN A 96 11.62 15.55 -10.56
N VAL A 97 12.34 15.45 -11.69
CA VAL A 97 13.75 15.02 -11.74
C VAL A 97 14.72 15.97 -11.03
N ARG A 98 14.35 17.24 -10.90
CA ARG A 98 15.25 18.35 -10.57
C ARG A 98 16.13 18.15 -9.35
N SER A 99 15.61 17.55 -8.28
CA SER A 99 16.37 17.37 -7.04
C SER A 99 17.48 16.35 -7.24
N LEU A 100 17.18 15.21 -7.87
CA LEU A 100 18.15 14.16 -8.17
C LEU A 100 19.20 14.64 -9.16
N ALA A 101 18.79 15.36 -10.20
CA ALA A 101 19.71 15.88 -11.18
C ALA A 101 20.65 16.94 -10.59
N ALA A 102 20.13 17.88 -9.80
CA ALA A 102 20.93 18.90 -9.13
C ALA A 102 21.91 18.32 -8.11
N GLU A 103 21.48 17.37 -7.27
CA GLU A 103 22.38 16.72 -6.31
C GLU A 103 23.39 15.80 -6.98
N SER A 104 23.04 15.12 -8.08
CA SER A 104 23.99 14.36 -8.89
C SER A 104 25.09 15.24 -9.47
N PHE A 105 24.72 16.43 -9.97
CA PHE A 105 25.67 17.41 -10.47
C PHE A 105 26.61 17.92 -9.37
N ARG A 106 26.06 18.26 -8.20
CA ARG A 106 26.85 18.69 -7.04
C ARG A 106 27.78 17.60 -6.54
N ALA A 107 27.31 16.36 -6.48
CA ALA A 107 28.11 15.20 -6.11
C ALA A 107 29.25 14.96 -7.10
N TYR A 108 29.00 15.10 -8.40
CA TYR A 108 30.05 15.00 -9.42
C TYR A 108 31.13 16.08 -9.24
N GLN A 109 30.74 17.34 -8.99
CA GLN A 109 31.67 18.46 -8.76
C GLN A 109 32.42 18.37 -7.43
N GLY A 110 31.73 17.98 -6.36
CA GLY A 110 32.26 17.94 -5.00
C GLY A 110 33.02 16.66 -4.64
N GLY A 111 32.85 15.59 -5.43
CA GLY A 111 33.40 14.27 -5.11
C GLY A 111 32.47 13.43 -4.23
N PRO A 112 32.89 12.22 -3.83
CA PRO A 112 32.12 11.38 -2.93
C PRO A 112 31.97 12.05 -1.57
N LEU A 113 30.97 11.62 -0.81
CA LEU A 113 30.81 12.09 0.57
C LEU A 113 32.00 11.66 1.43
N GLU A 114 32.35 12.50 2.39
CA GLU A 114 33.53 12.33 3.23
C GLU A 114 33.49 10.98 3.97
N ALA A 115 34.60 10.23 3.92
CA ALA A 115 34.66 8.82 4.33
C ALA A 115 34.27 8.58 5.80
N THR A 116 34.45 9.58 6.67
CA THR A 116 34.05 9.56 8.08
C THR A 116 32.54 9.43 8.28
N PHE A 117 31.72 9.86 7.32
CA PHE A 117 30.26 9.67 7.33
C PHE A 117 29.82 8.27 6.89
N TYR A 118 30.72 7.46 6.31
CA TYR A 118 30.39 6.19 5.68
C TYR A 118 31.08 4.97 6.31
N GLN A 119 31.93 5.17 7.31
CA GLN A 119 32.69 4.11 7.96
C GLN A 119 31.79 3.26 8.86
N GLU A 120 31.24 2.20 8.29
CA GLU A 120 30.40 1.20 8.96
C GLU A 120 31.10 -0.16 9.03
N ALA A 121 30.51 -1.08 9.80
CA ALA A 121 30.94 -2.46 9.89
C ALA A 121 31.05 -3.16 8.53
N SER A 122 32.21 -3.75 8.25
CA SER A 122 32.43 -4.64 7.11
C SER A 122 31.66 -5.95 7.34
N ILE A 123 30.56 -6.13 6.60
CA ILE A 123 29.71 -7.33 6.71
C ILE A 123 30.07 -8.41 5.66
N TYR A 124 30.80 -8.05 4.60
CA TYR A 124 31.12 -9.01 3.52
C TYR A 124 32.52 -9.62 3.69
N PRO A 125 32.64 -10.97 3.74
CA PRO A 125 33.95 -11.63 3.76
C PRO A 125 34.67 -11.49 2.42
N ASN A 126 35.85 -10.86 2.48
CA ASN A 126 37.06 -10.90 1.63
C ASN A 126 37.02 -10.96 0.07
N ASP A 127 35.96 -11.37 -0.63
CA ASP A 127 36.09 -11.66 -2.08
C ASP A 127 35.62 -10.53 -3.03
N LEU A 128 35.06 -9.44 -2.50
CA LEU A 128 34.74 -8.19 -3.25
C LEU A 128 35.43 -6.96 -2.63
N ALA A 129 36.50 -7.18 -1.87
CA ALA A 129 37.21 -6.20 -1.04
C ALA A 129 37.88 -5.05 -1.82
N ASP A 130 38.05 -5.18 -3.14
CA ASP A 130 38.68 -4.15 -3.99
C ASP A 130 37.74 -3.02 -4.44
N PHE A 131 36.47 -3.01 -4.03
CA PHE A 131 35.60 -1.86 -4.32
C PHE A 131 35.98 -0.66 -3.44
N THR A 132 36.71 0.28 -4.03
CA THR A 132 37.05 1.58 -3.47
C THR A 132 36.25 2.68 -4.18
N ILE A 133 35.67 3.59 -3.39
CA ILE A 133 35.00 4.77 -3.95
C ILE A 133 36.10 5.75 -4.36
N PRO A 134 36.16 6.18 -5.63
CA PRO A 134 37.22 7.07 -6.10
C PRO A 134 37.10 8.44 -5.43
N ALA A 135 38.23 9.14 -5.25
CA ALA A 135 38.26 10.49 -4.66
C ALA A 135 37.46 11.53 -5.46
N GLN A 136 37.16 11.25 -6.73
CA GLN A 136 36.26 12.01 -7.58
C GLN A 136 35.55 11.05 -8.55
N TYR A 137 34.30 11.36 -8.89
CA TYR A 137 33.55 10.57 -9.88
C TYR A 137 34.08 10.82 -11.29
N SER A 138 34.19 9.76 -12.10
CA SER A 138 34.80 9.82 -13.44
C SER A 138 33.92 10.51 -14.48
N ARG A 139 32.59 10.48 -14.29
CA ARG A 139 31.60 10.96 -15.25
C ARG A 139 30.41 11.62 -14.54
N GLU A 140 29.88 12.65 -15.20
CA GLU A 140 28.60 13.24 -14.87
C GLU A 140 27.45 12.35 -15.36
N LEU A 141 26.28 12.50 -14.73
CA LEU A 141 25.02 11.89 -15.17
C LEU A 141 24.22 12.91 -15.98
N ASP A 142 23.97 12.60 -17.25
CA ASP A 142 23.13 13.42 -18.12
C ASP A 142 21.66 12.99 -17.90
N TRP A 143 20.92 13.79 -17.12
CA TRP A 143 19.55 13.49 -16.74
C TRP A 143 18.56 13.94 -17.81
N PHE A 144 17.98 12.97 -18.51
CA PHE A 144 16.82 13.15 -19.36
C PHE A 144 15.53 12.93 -18.54
N ALA A 145 14.44 13.56 -18.94
CA ALA A 145 13.13 13.35 -18.35
C ALA A 145 12.04 13.39 -19.44
N VAL A 146 11.13 12.41 -19.41
CA VAL A 146 9.95 12.41 -20.30
C VAL A 146 8.86 13.30 -19.72
N ASP A 147 8.22 14.08 -20.59
CA ASP A 147 7.00 14.82 -20.28
C ASP A 147 5.80 14.03 -20.76
N LEU A 148 5.04 13.51 -19.81
CA LEU A 148 3.86 12.67 -20.03
C LEU A 148 2.55 13.47 -19.82
N GLU A 149 2.62 14.80 -19.96
CA GLU A 149 1.51 15.75 -19.84
C GLU A 149 0.76 15.72 -18.50
N GLY A 150 1.37 15.15 -17.46
CA GLY A 150 0.73 15.00 -16.15
C GLY A 150 -0.54 14.15 -16.20
N GLU A 151 -0.63 13.17 -17.10
CA GLU A 151 -1.81 12.29 -17.18
C GLU A 151 -1.96 11.40 -15.93
N HIS A 152 -3.21 11.11 -15.55
CA HIS A 152 -3.54 10.26 -14.40
C HIS A 152 -3.36 8.75 -14.68
N SER A 153 -2.10 8.34 -14.89
CA SER A 153 -1.72 6.96 -15.23
C SER A 153 -2.04 5.89 -14.19
N ALA A 154 -2.30 6.25 -12.92
CA ALA A 154 -2.72 5.28 -11.90
C ALA A 154 -4.19 4.86 -12.03
N MET A 155 -4.96 5.56 -12.87
CA MET A 155 -6.42 5.40 -12.96
C MET A 155 -6.88 4.70 -14.22
N ASP A 156 -6.01 4.53 -15.23
CA ASP A 156 -6.36 3.94 -16.52
C ASP A 156 -5.19 3.15 -17.14
N GLY A 157 -5.46 1.91 -17.54
CA GLY A 157 -4.46 0.99 -18.08
C GLY A 157 -3.95 1.36 -19.48
N GLN A 158 -4.76 2.01 -20.31
CA GLN A 158 -4.35 2.45 -21.65
C GLN A 158 -3.31 3.57 -21.58
N ILE A 159 -3.44 4.47 -20.60
CA ILE A 159 -2.47 5.53 -20.34
C ILE A 159 -1.09 4.94 -20.07
N LEU A 160 -1.02 3.88 -19.28
CA LEU A 160 0.25 3.21 -18.97
C LEU A 160 0.87 2.52 -20.19
N GLU A 161 0.06 1.98 -21.08
CA GLU A 161 0.53 1.38 -22.34
C GLU A 161 1.11 2.46 -23.26
N GLU A 162 0.41 3.59 -23.45
CA GLU A 162 0.92 4.75 -24.20
C GLU A 162 2.20 5.34 -23.59
N HIS A 163 2.26 5.47 -22.26
CA HIS A 163 3.46 5.92 -21.54
C HIS A 163 4.62 4.95 -21.77
N THR A 164 4.36 3.64 -21.80
CA THR A 164 5.36 2.60 -22.07
C THR A 164 5.91 2.71 -23.49
N GLU A 165 5.04 2.87 -24.49
CA GLU A 165 5.44 3.06 -25.88
C GLU A 165 6.34 4.29 -26.05
N TYR A 166 5.95 5.42 -25.44
CA TYR A 166 6.73 6.64 -25.52
C TYR A 166 8.08 6.56 -24.78
N VAL A 167 8.13 5.90 -23.63
CA VAL A 167 9.40 5.67 -22.91
C VAL A 167 10.35 4.80 -23.74
N VAL A 168 9.86 3.77 -24.43
CA VAL A 168 10.70 2.96 -25.33
C VAL A 168 11.27 3.82 -26.46
N TYR A 169 10.44 4.68 -27.05
CA TYR A 169 10.89 5.66 -28.04
C TYR A 169 11.96 6.62 -27.45
N ALA A 170 11.72 7.17 -26.26
CA ALA A 170 12.65 8.09 -25.60
C ALA A 170 14.03 7.43 -25.33
N ILE A 171 14.06 6.17 -24.90
CA ILE A 171 15.31 5.41 -24.70
C ILE A 171 16.10 5.35 -26.01
N HIS A 172 15.45 5.03 -27.13
CA HIS A 172 16.12 4.96 -28.43
C HIS A 172 16.61 6.34 -28.87
N ARG A 173 15.78 7.37 -28.69
CA ARG A 173 16.10 8.74 -29.06
C ARG A 173 17.31 9.27 -28.31
N ILE A 174 17.42 8.96 -27.01
CA ILE A 174 18.60 9.32 -26.19
C ILE A 174 19.85 8.67 -26.78
N LEU A 175 19.86 7.35 -27.00
CA LEU A 175 21.02 6.66 -27.56
C LEU A 175 21.43 7.20 -28.93
N ASP A 176 20.45 7.51 -29.79
CA ASP A 176 20.70 8.10 -31.10
C ASP A 176 21.25 9.53 -30.97
N GLN A 177 20.79 10.31 -29.99
CA GLN A 177 21.31 11.66 -29.70
C GLN A 177 22.80 11.64 -29.35
N TYR A 178 23.28 10.66 -28.58
CA TYR A 178 24.72 10.52 -28.28
C TYR A 178 25.53 10.22 -29.54
N GLN A 179 25.00 9.41 -30.45
CA GLN A 179 25.67 9.13 -31.72
C GLN A 179 25.75 10.39 -32.60
N GLU A 180 24.69 11.18 -32.65
CA GLU A 180 24.64 12.45 -33.37
C GLU A 180 25.63 13.47 -32.79
N SER A 181 25.64 13.64 -31.47
CA SER A 181 26.57 14.55 -30.77
C SER A 181 28.02 14.14 -31.00
N ARG A 182 28.33 12.84 -30.97
CA ARG A 182 29.67 12.35 -31.32
C ARG A 182 30.07 12.67 -32.75
N LYS A 183 29.17 12.47 -33.73
CA LYS A 183 29.44 12.80 -35.13
C LYS A 183 29.65 14.30 -35.32
N ALA A 184 28.95 15.15 -34.58
CA ALA A 184 29.15 16.60 -34.62
C ALA A 184 30.53 16.99 -34.05
N GLN A 185 30.90 16.45 -32.88
CA GLN A 185 32.21 16.71 -32.26
C GLN A 185 33.39 16.28 -33.16
N LEU A 186 33.26 15.13 -33.84
CA LEU A 186 34.26 14.67 -34.81
C LEU A 186 34.40 15.60 -36.02
N LYS A 187 33.29 16.20 -36.48
CA LYS A 187 33.34 17.20 -37.57
C LYS A 187 34.01 18.49 -37.11
N ASP A 188 33.87 18.86 -35.84
CA ASP A 188 34.50 20.03 -35.23
C ASP A 188 35.97 19.78 -34.80
N GLY A 189 36.54 18.61 -35.13
CA GLY A 189 37.95 18.28 -34.87
C GLY A 189 38.27 17.89 -33.43
N VAL A 190 37.26 17.59 -32.61
CA VAL A 190 37.44 17.21 -31.19
C VAL A 190 37.69 15.70 -31.08
N GLU A 191 38.96 15.30 -30.94
CA GLU A 191 39.31 13.91 -30.59
C GLU A 191 38.90 13.60 -29.15
N THR A 192 38.03 12.60 -28.98
CA THR A 192 37.55 12.15 -27.66
C THR A 192 37.72 10.65 -27.52
N SER A 193 38.58 10.21 -26.59
CA SER A 193 38.85 8.79 -26.27
C SER A 193 37.69 8.05 -25.58
N VAL A 194 36.53 8.71 -25.46
CA VAL A 194 35.37 8.25 -24.68
C VAL A 194 34.57 7.21 -25.47
N SER A 195 34.03 6.18 -24.81
CA SER A 195 33.11 5.21 -25.44
C SER A 195 31.69 5.78 -25.54
N LEU A 196 30.93 5.42 -26.60
CA LEU A 196 29.52 5.78 -26.70
C LEU A 196 28.69 4.97 -25.69
N PRO A 197 27.71 5.59 -25.00
CA PRO A 197 26.80 4.84 -24.13
C PRO A 197 26.01 3.79 -24.91
N THR A 198 25.96 2.57 -24.37
CA THR A 198 25.20 1.44 -24.95
C THR A 198 23.86 1.24 -24.27
N SER A 199 23.67 1.80 -23.08
CA SER A 199 22.48 1.63 -22.25
C SER A 199 22.10 2.93 -21.54
N VAL A 200 20.81 3.09 -21.23
CA VAL A 200 20.25 4.19 -20.43
C VAL A 200 19.85 3.64 -19.06
N ILE A 201 20.19 4.37 -17.98
CA ILE A 201 19.72 4.05 -16.62
C ILE A 201 18.30 4.59 -16.48
N LEU A 202 17.34 3.77 -16.04
CA LEU A 202 15.97 4.24 -15.82
C LEU A 202 15.73 4.56 -14.34
N VAL A 203 15.14 5.72 -14.07
CA VAL A 203 14.70 6.14 -12.74
C VAL A 203 13.22 6.50 -12.81
N GLY A 204 12.36 5.67 -12.24
CA GLY A 204 10.91 5.92 -12.28
C GLY A 204 10.34 6.24 -10.91
N HIS A 205 9.40 7.17 -10.85
CA HIS A 205 8.64 7.48 -9.63
C HIS A 205 7.19 7.00 -9.74
N SER A 206 6.64 6.44 -8.67
CA SER A 206 5.24 6.01 -8.65
C SER A 206 4.91 5.12 -9.87
N MET A 207 3.85 5.42 -10.61
CA MET A 207 3.52 4.71 -11.87
C MET A 207 4.64 4.74 -12.90
N GLY A 208 5.50 5.77 -12.92
CA GLY A 208 6.66 5.85 -13.81
C GLY A 208 7.68 4.73 -13.60
N GLY A 209 7.84 4.22 -12.38
CA GLY A 209 8.67 3.04 -12.12
C GLY A 209 8.06 1.73 -12.61
N PHE A 210 6.72 1.63 -12.60
CA PHE A 210 6.01 0.53 -13.23
C PHE A 210 6.13 0.61 -14.77
N VAL A 211 5.99 1.79 -15.36
CA VAL A 211 6.23 2.05 -16.79
C VAL A 211 7.67 1.69 -17.18
N ALA A 212 8.66 2.03 -16.35
CA ALA A 212 10.06 1.65 -16.59
C ALA A 212 10.21 0.13 -16.75
N ARG A 213 9.55 -0.65 -15.88
CA ARG A 213 9.55 -2.12 -15.97
C ARG A 213 8.77 -2.64 -17.18
N ALA A 214 7.64 -2.02 -17.51
CA ALA A 214 6.87 -2.38 -18.69
C ALA A 214 7.68 -2.16 -19.98
N ALA A 215 8.49 -1.10 -20.05
CA ALA A 215 9.34 -0.79 -21.18
C ALA A 215 10.41 -1.88 -21.46
N ILE A 216 10.93 -2.55 -20.43
CA ILE A 216 11.93 -3.63 -20.59
C ILE A 216 11.40 -4.84 -21.34
N VAL A 217 10.15 -5.23 -21.05
CA VAL A 217 9.52 -6.39 -21.68
C VAL A 217 8.77 -6.00 -22.96
N HIS A 218 8.90 -4.75 -23.40
CA HIS A 218 8.29 -4.27 -24.63
C HIS A 218 8.99 -4.89 -25.87
N PRO A 219 8.24 -5.40 -26.85
CA PRO A 219 8.80 -6.15 -27.98
C PRO A 219 9.75 -5.33 -28.87
N HIS A 220 9.61 -4.00 -28.88
CA HIS A 220 10.41 -3.10 -29.71
C HIS A 220 11.64 -2.51 -29.01
N LEU A 221 11.91 -2.83 -27.73
CA LEU A 221 13.10 -2.31 -27.06
C LEU A 221 14.38 -2.93 -27.65
N ARG A 222 15.38 -2.11 -28.00
CA ARG A 222 16.70 -2.56 -28.45
C ARG A 222 17.37 -3.40 -27.35
N LYS A 223 18.00 -4.51 -27.72
CA LYS A 223 18.71 -5.40 -26.77
C LYS A 223 19.79 -4.62 -26.02
N SER A 224 19.91 -4.87 -24.70
CA SER A 224 20.87 -4.22 -23.81
C SER A 224 20.76 -2.68 -23.72
N ALA A 225 19.67 -2.08 -24.24
CA ALA A 225 19.48 -0.63 -24.15
C ALA A 225 19.18 -0.15 -22.72
N VAL A 226 18.82 -1.05 -21.81
CA VAL A 226 18.62 -0.77 -20.39
C VAL A 226 19.13 -1.96 -19.58
N GLU A 227 19.96 -1.69 -18.58
CA GLU A 227 20.52 -2.70 -17.69
C GLU A 227 20.32 -2.40 -16.19
N THR A 228 19.94 -1.15 -15.86
CA THR A 228 19.72 -0.72 -14.47
C THR A 228 18.42 0.07 -14.37
N ILE A 229 17.57 -0.32 -13.42
CA ILE A 229 16.32 0.36 -13.10
C ILE A 229 16.30 0.69 -11.62
N ILE A 230 15.94 1.94 -11.30
CA ILE A 230 15.72 2.41 -9.95
C ILE A 230 14.29 2.91 -9.87
N THR A 231 13.54 2.46 -8.88
CA THR A 231 12.14 2.85 -8.73
C THR A 231 11.90 3.46 -7.36
N LEU A 232 11.28 4.65 -7.33
CA LEU A 232 10.98 5.40 -6.11
C LEU A 232 9.47 5.35 -5.86
N SER A 233 9.04 4.80 -4.72
CA SER A 233 7.64 4.64 -4.32
C SER A 233 6.75 4.09 -5.44
N SER A 234 7.23 3.11 -6.20
CA SER A 234 6.55 2.61 -7.40
C SER A 234 5.76 1.33 -7.14
N PRO A 235 4.49 1.21 -7.53
CA PRO A 235 3.71 0.00 -7.30
C PRO A 235 4.10 -1.08 -8.31
N HIS A 236 4.63 -2.20 -7.82
CA HIS A 236 5.07 -3.36 -8.59
C HIS A 236 4.12 -4.55 -8.50
N GLN A 237 3.53 -4.80 -7.32
CA GLN A 237 2.71 -5.98 -7.08
C GLN A 237 1.33 -5.88 -7.74
N SER A 238 0.66 -4.74 -7.57
CA SER A 238 -0.68 -4.48 -8.10
C SER A 238 -0.93 -2.97 -8.18
N PRO A 239 -1.96 -2.53 -8.94
CA PRO A 239 -2.33 -1.12 -8.99
C PRO A 239 -2.79 -0.62 -7.61
N PRO A 240 -2.46 0.61 -7.19
CA PRO A 240 -2.98 1.21 -5.95
C PRO A 240 -4.52 1.23 -5.90
N VAL A 241 -5.16 1.42 -7.06
CA VAL A 241 -6.62 1.41 -7.23
C VAL A 241 -6.99 0.34 -8.24
N ALA A 242 -7.00 -0.93 -7.81
CA ALA A 242 -7.26 -2.10 -8.66
C ALA A 242 -8.76 -2.30 -8.98
N LEU A 243 -9.43 -1.27 -9.51
CA LEU A 243 -10.86 -1.28 -9.83
C LEU A 243 -11.14 -1.57 -11.31
N GLN A 244 -10.35 -1.01 -12.23
CA GLN A 244 -10.54 -1.19 -13.66
C GLN A 244 -9.92 -2.51 -14.16
N PRO A 245 -10.63 -3.32 -14.97
CA PRO A 245 -10.13 -4.60 -15.46
C PRO A 245 -8.85 -4.49 -16.31
N SER A 246 -8.79 -3.55 -17.26
CA SER A 246 -7.59 -3.31 -18.09
C SER A 246 -6.35 -2.98 -17.27
N LEU A 247 -6.47 -2.10 -16.28
CA LEU A 247 -5.37 -1.72 -15.39
C LEU A 247 -4.82 -2.93 -14.62
N GLY A 248 -5.72 -3.74 -14.03
CA GLY A 248 -5.34 -4.98 -13.35
C GLY A 248 -4.70 -6.01 -14.28
N HIS A 249 -5.21 -6.12 -15.51
CA HIS A 249 -4.66 -7.00 -16.54
C HIS A 249 -3.24 -6.59 -16.97
N PHE A 250 -3.01 -5.31 -17.21
CA PHE A 250 -1.70 -4.79 -17.61
C PHE A 250 -0.62 -5.08 -16.56
N PHE A 251 -0.92 -4.86 -15.27
CA PHE A 251 -0.05 -5.27 -14.15
C PHE A 251 0.25 -6.77 -14.16
N SER A 252 -0.78 -7.60 -14.30
CA SER A 252 -0.62 -9.06 -14.33
C SER A 252 0.22 -9.52 -15.51
N LYS A 253 0.05 -8.90 -16.69
CA LYS A 253 0.81 -9.20 -17.92
C LYS A 253 2.28 -8.88 -17.71
N VAL A 254 2.62 -7.66 -17.30
CA VAL A 254 4.01 -7.23 -17.06
C VAL A 254 4.66 -8.12 -15.99
N ASN A 255 3.99 -8.38 -14.87
CA ASN A 255 4.53 -9.26 -13.84
C ASN A 255 4.74 -10.70 -14.33
N GLY A 256 3.87 -11.22 -15.21
CA GLY A 256 4.06 -12.52 -15.86
C GLY A 256 5.30 -12.58 -16.74
N GLU A 257 5.48 -11.60 -17.62
CA GLU A 257 6.65 -11.48 -18.51
C GLU A 257 7.97 -11.36 -17.72
N TRP A 258 7.96 -10.61 -16.61
CA TRP A 258 9.12 -10.50 -15.73
C TRP A 258 9.49 -11.83 -15.07
N ARG A 259 8.51 -12.59 -14.55
CA ARG A 259 8.76 -13.91 -13.95
C ARG A 259 9.35 -14.89 -14.97
N GLN A 260 8.74 -14.96 -16.16
CA GLN A 260 9.20 -15.81 -17.26
C GLN A 260 10.58 -15.37 -17.79
N GLY A 261 10.88 -14.07 -17.74
CA GLY A 261 12.14 -13.51 -18.22
C GLY A 261 13.40 -13.97 -17.48
N TYR A 262 13.25 -14.59 -16.31
CA TYR A 262 14.34 -15.20 -15.52
C TYR A 262 14.39 -16.74 -15.63
N GLU A 263 13.37 -17.39 -16.19
CA GLU A 263 13.34 -18.84 -16.35
C GLU A 263 14.29 -19.28 -17.48
N LYS A 264 15.14 -20.29 -17.22
CA LYS A 264 15.95 -20.93 -18.27
C LYS A 264 15.08 -21.93 -19.02
N HIS A 265 14.70 -21.64 -20.27
CA HIS A 265 14.05 -22.65 -21.11
C HIS A 265 15.07 -23.70 -21.57
N SER A 266 14.81 -24.97 -21.27
CA SER A 266 15.70 -26.14 -21.49
C SER A 266 16.06 -26.45 -22.96
N SER A 267 15.68 -25.62 -23.92
CA SER A 267 15.84 -25.88 -25.36
C SER A 267 16.60 -24.81 -26.15
N GLN A 268 17.12 -23.75 -25.52
CA GLN A 268 17.93 -22.73 -26.21
C GLN A 268 19.19 -22.36 -25.43
N THR A 269 20.33 -22.30 -26.14
CA THR A 269 21.65 -21.84 -25.69
C THR A 269 21.73 -20.33 -25.40
N SER A 270 20.60 -19.61 -25.42
CA SER A 270 20.53 -18.17 -25.16
C SER A 270 20.31 -17.88 -23.68
N SER A 271 21.05 -16.92 -23.13
CA SER A 271 20.81 -16.39 -21.78
C SER A 271 19.39 -15.85 -21.62
N PRO A 272 18.79 -15.89 -20.41
CA PRO A 272 17.47 -15.31 -20.15
C PRO A 272 17.39 -13.85 -20.59
N LYS A 273 16.23 -13.42 -21.08
CA LYS A 273 16.05 -12.05 -21.62
C LYS A 273 16.42 -10.95 -20.62
N LEU A 274 16.25 -11.22 -19.32
CA LEU A 274 16.47 -10.26 -18.23
C LEU A 274 17.78 -10.51 -17.45
N SER A 275 18.70 -11.36 -17.95
CA SER A 275 19.89 -11.79 -17.20
C SER A 275 20.86 -10.67 -16.79
N ASN A 276 20.83 -9.55 -17.52
CA ASN A 276 21.71 -8.41 -17.27
C ASN A 276 20.99 -7.23 -16.62
N VAL A 277 19.68 -7.32 -16.39
CA VAL A 277 18.89 -6.21 -15.85
C VAL A 277 18.83 -6.29 -14.33
N ILE A 278 19.17 -5.19 -13.64
CA ILE A 278 18.94 -5.06 -12.20
C ILE A 278 17.81 -4.08 -11.88
N VAL A 279 17.10 -4.33 -10.77
CA VAL A 279 16.05 -3.44 -10.27
C VAL A 279 16.24 -3.14 -8.78
N VAL A 280 16.40 -1.87 -8.43
CA VAL A 280 16.45 -1.40 -7.04
C VAL A 280 15.18 -0.61 -6.75
N SER A 281 14.35 -1.12 -5.85
CA SER A 281 13.10 -0.47 -5.46
C SER A 281 13.22 0.19 -4.09
N VAL A 282 12.91 1.47 -4.00
CA VAL A 282 12.90 2.24 -2.75
C VAL A 282 11.46 2.61 -2.41
N SER A 283 10.97 2.20 -1.23
CA SER A 283 9.64 2.62 -0.74
C SER A 283 9.75 3.83 0.19
N GLY A 284 8.74 4.71 0.18
CA GLY A 284 8.67 5.86 1.12
C GLY A 284 8.33 5.46 2.57
N GLY A 285 8.06 4.18 2.82
CA GLY A 285 7.68 3.65 4.13
C GLY A 285 6.27 4.02 4.56
N ILE A 286 6.07 4.16 5.87
CA ILE A 286 4.76 4.29 6.50
C ILE A 286 3.97 5.57 6.16
N HIS A 287 4.63 6.68 5.83
CA HIS A 287 3.98 7.93 5.46
C HIS A 287 3.55 7.98 3.97
N ASP A 288 3.95 7.00 3.17
CA ASP A 288 3.42 6.84 1.81
C ASP A 288 2.06 6.12 1.86
N TYR A 289 0.97 6.90 1.78
CA TYR A 289 -0.39 6.37 1.77
C TYR A 289 -0.86 5.93 0.38
N GLN A 290 -0.18 6.37 -0.69
CA GLN A 290 -0.58 6.04 -2.06
C GLN A 290 0.04 4.71 -2.48
N VAL A 291 1.34 4.53 -2.21
CA VAL A 291 2.09 3.32 -2.56
C VAL A 291 2.78 2.79 -1.31
N ARG A 292 2.04 1.92 -0.60
CA ARG A 292 2.53 1.22 0.60
C ARG A 292 3.70 0.30 0.25
N SER A 293 4.56 -0.02 1.22
CA SER A 293 5.80 -0.78 1.01
C SER A 293 5.58 -2.13 0.31
N LYS A 294 4.45 -2.80 0.57
CA LYS A 294 4.11 -4.05 -0.12
C LYS A 294 3.86 -3.86 -1.61
N LEU A 295 3.16 -2.80 -2.00
CA LEU A 295 2.95 -2.51 -3.42
C LEU A 295 4.30 -2.24 -4.08
N ALA A 296 5.23 -1.58 -3.39
CA ALA A 296 6.59 -1.32 -3.86
C ALA A 296 7.58 -2.50 -3.77
N SER A 297 7.14 -3.67 -3.28
CA SER A 297 7.98 -4.85 -3.20
C SER A 297 8.17 -5.53 -4.56
N LEU A 298 9.38 -6.01 -4.83
CA LEU A 298 9.72 -6.83 -6.00
C LEU A 298 9.59 -8.34 -5.74
N ASP A 299 9.16 -8.75 -4.55
CA ASP A 299 9.06 -10.15 -4.15
C ASP A 299 8.19 -10.96 -5.14
N GLY A 300 8.67 -12.14 -5.52
CA GLY A 300 7.98 -13.00 -6.48
C GLY A 300 7.90 -12.45 -7.91
N ILE A 301 8.62 -11.36 -8.21
CA ILE A 301 8.70 -10.73 -9.53
C ILE A 301 10.15 -10.68 -10.01
N VAL A 302 11.06 -10.16 -9.18
CA VAL A 302 12.51 -10.09 -9.46
C VAL A 302 13.25 -10.95 -8.44
N PRO A 303 14.13 -11.88 -8.86
CA PRO A 303 14.93 -12.67 -7.93
C PRO A 303 15.96 -11.79 -7.19
N SER A 304 16.33 -12.18 -5.97
CA SER A 304 17.29 -11.44 -5.13
C SER A 304 18.68 -11.29 -5.76
N SER A 305 19.03 -12.12 -6.75
CA SER A 305 20.26 -12.00 -7.54
C SER A 305 20.26 -10.84 -8.55
N HIS A 306 19.10 -10.27 -8.84
CA HIS A 306 18.91 -9.20 -9.83
C HIS A 306 18.21 -7.96 -9.24
N GLY A 307 17.81 -7.97 -7.97
CA GLY A 307 17.17 -6.80 -7.38
C GLY A 307 16.82 -6.95 -5.91
N PHE A 308 16.49 -5.83 -5.28
CA PHE A 308 15.98 -5.80 -3.91
C PHE A 308 15.05 -4.60 -3.70
N THR A 309 14.21 -4.70 -2.67
CA THR A 309 13.40 -3.60 -2.16
C THR A 309 13.96 -3.11 -0.83
N ILE A 310 14.00 -1.80 -0.62
CA ILE A 310 14.41 -1.17 0.64
C ILE A 310 13.45 -0.03 1.02
N GLY A 311 13.07 0.05 2.28
CA GLY A 311 12.31 1.19 2.80
C GLY A 311 13.21 2.37 3.15
N SER A 312 12.76 3.59 2.86
CA SER A 312 13.52 4.81 3.12
C SER A 312 13.87 5.01 4.61
N SER A 313 13.08 4.44 5.52
CA SER A 313 13.35 4.41 6.95
C SER A 313 14.49 3.48 7.36
N GLY A 314 14.82 2.49 6.53
CA GLY A 314 15.93 1.56 6.73
C GLY A 314 17.16 1.87 5.88
N MET A 315 17.05 2.85 4.97
CA MET A 315 18.15 3.30 4.12
C MET A 315 19.21 4.05 4.91
N LYS A 316 20.47 3.72 4.63
CA LYS A 316 21.65 4.41 5.16
C LYS A 316 21.58 5.91 4.88
N ASN A 317 21.88 6.75 5.88
CA ASN A 317 21.84 8.21 5.84
C ASN A 317 20.46 8.86 5.59
N VAL A 318 19.40 8.06 5.44
CA VAL A 318 18.04 8.56 5.21
C VAL A 318 17.20 8.44 6.48
N TRP A 319 17.05 7.22 7.01
CA TRP A 319 16.33 6.88 8.26
C TRP A 319 14.98 7.57 8.49
N LEU A 320 14.27 7.91 7.41
CA LEU A 320 13.03 8.67 7.47
C LEU A 320 11.98 8.03 6.60
N SER A 321 10.74 7.98 7.10
CA SER A 321 9.59 7.73 6.26
C SER A 321 9.06 9.05 5.69
N MET A 322 8.60 8.99 4.46
CA MET A 322 8.26 10.14 3.65
C MET A 322 6.93 9.94 2.94
N GLU A 323 6.20 11.03 2.74
CA GLU A 323 5.03 11.03 1.88
C GLU A 323 5.39 10.70 0.42
N HIS A 324 4.38 10.32 -0.35
CA HIS A 324 4.53 9.81 -1.72
C HIS A 324 5.35 10.71 -2.65
N GLN A 325 5.16 12.03 -2.55
CA GLN A 325 5.89 13.01 -3.37
C GLN A 325 7.20 13.47 -2.70
N THR A 326 7.30 13.36 -1.38
CA THR A 326 8.47 13.79 -0.60
C THR A 326 9.72 13.01 -0.98
N ILE A 327 9.58 11.76 -1.40
CA ILE A 327 10.67 10.93 -1.92
C ILE A 327 11.47 11.58 -3.06
N LEU A 328 10.89 12.52 -3.81
CA LEU A 328 11.56 13.17 -4.94
C LEU A 328 12.38 14.40 -4.57
N TRP A 329 12.18 14.99 -3.40
CA TRP A 329 12.88 16.21 -2.99
C TRP A 329 13.53 16.10 -1.63
N CYS A 330 13.36 14.98 -0.94
CA CYS A 330 13.95 14.78 0.36
C CYS A 330 15.46 14.71 0.28
N ASN A 331 16.13 15.74 0.80
CA ASN A 331 17.56 15.93 0.56
C ASN A 331 18.38 14.73 1.04
N GLN A 332 18.07 14.17 2.22
CA GLN A 332 18.75 12.99 2.74
C GLN A 332 18.71 11.80 1.75
N LEU A 333 17.53 11.52 1.17
CA LEU A 333 17.37 10.45 0.20
C LEU A 333 18.00 10.79 -1.16
N VAL A 334 17.74 12.00 -1.66
CA VAL A 334 18.18 12.46 -2.97
C VAL A 334 19.71 12.48 -3.05
N VAL A 335 20.39 12.94 -2.00
CA VAL A 335 21.85 12.89 -1.88
C VAL A 335 22.33 11.44 -1.91
N GLN A 336 21.78 10.58 -1.05
CA GLN A 336 22.20 9.18 -0.98
C GLN A 336 22.01 8.44 -2.31
N MET A 337 20.89 8.67 -3.00
CA MET A 337 20.60 8.07 -4.31
C MET A 337 21.55 8.60 -5.40
N SER A 338 21.83 9.90 -5.42
CA SER A 338 22.72 10.52 -6.41
C SER A 338 24.13 9.94 -6.34
N HIS A 339 24.70 9.84 -5.13
CA HIS A 339 26.01 9.21 -4.91
C HIS A 339 26.00 7.71 -5.24
N SER A 340 24.89 7.02 -5.01
CA SER A 340 24.76 5.58 -5.33
C SER A 340 24.81 5.33 -6.83
N ILE A 341 24.13 6.15 -7.63
CA ILE A 341 24.13 6.02 -9.10
C ILE A 341 25.52 6.34 -9.67
N LEU A 342 26.16 7.41 -9.20
CA LEU A 342 27.52 7.79 -9.61
C LEU A 342 28.55 6.70 -9.27
N SER A 343 28.41 6.04 -8.12
CA SER A 343 29.33 4.99 -7.67
C SER A 343 29.24 3.69 -8.49
N MET A 344 28.19 3.52 -9.32
CA MET A 344 28.03 2.38 -10.23
C MET A 344 28.83 2.55 -11.52
N ILE A 345 29.32 3.76 -11.81
CA ILE A 345 30.04 4.05 -13.05
C ILE A 345 31.50 3.57 -12.92
N ASP A 346 31.93 2.77 -13.88
CA ASP A 346 33.29 2.27 -13.94
C ASP A 346 34.24 3.42 -14.31
N PRO A 347 35.25 3.73 -13.47
CA PRO A 347 36.19 4.81 -13.73
C PRO A 347 37.05 4.57 -14.98
N THR A 348 37.24 3.32 -15.40
CA THR A 348 38.07 2.96 -16.56
C THR A 348 37.34 3.13 -17.88
N THR A 349 36.06 2.74 -17.93
CA THR A 349 35.26 2.77 -19.18
C THR A 349 34.38 3.99 -19.30
N GLY A 350 34.06 4.66 -18.18
CA GLY A 350 33.09 5.74 -18.11
C GLY A 350 31.63 5.27 -18.30
N GLN A 351 31.37 3.97 -18.21
CA GLN A 351 30.06 3.35 -18.35
C GLN A 351 29.67 2.63 -17.05
N PRO A 352 28.38 2.32 -16.82
CA PRO A 352 27.99 1.44 -15.71
C PRO A 352 28.76 0.11 -15.73
N PHE A 353 29.10 -0.45 -14.57
CA PHE A 353 29.76 -1.77 -14.51
C PHE A 353 28.97 -2.82 -15.29
N SER A 354 29.65 -3.63 -16.11
CA SER A 354 29.02 -4.67 -16.94
C SER A 354 28.47 -5.86 -16.13
N SER A 355 29.05 -6.15 -14.98
CA SER A 355 28.60 -7.26 -14.10
C SER A 355 27.37 -6.89 -13.29
N THR A 356 26.28 -7.66 -13.48
CA THR A 356 25.05 -7.60 -12.68
C THR A 356 25.34 -7.65 -11.18
N GLN A 357 26.21 -8.57 -10.75
CA GLN A 357 26.58 -8.75 -9.34
C GLN A 357 27.31 -7.52 -8.78
N LYS A 358 28.21 -6.93 -9.57
CA LYS A 358 28.96 -5.73 -9.15
C LYS A 358 28.03 -4.52 -9.02
N ARG A 359 27.12 -4.30 -9.98
CA ARG A 359 26.12 -3.23 -9.89
C ARG A 359 25.21 -3.38 -8.67
N LEU A 360 24.71 -4.59 -8.44
CA LEU A 360 23.85 -4.88 -7.29
C LEU A 360 24.61 -4.67 -5.97
N PHE A 361 25.86 -5.14 -5.89
CA PHE A 361 26.73 -4.94 -4.72
C PHE A 361 26.95 -3.46 -4.39
N VAL A 362 27.16 -2.60 -5.40
CA VAL A 362 27.29 -1.15 -5.18
C VAL A 362 26.03 -0.59 -4.52
N PHE A 363 24.84 -0.89 -5.05
CA PHE A 363 23.59 -0.41 -4.44
C PHE A 363 23.34 -1.00 -3.06
N THR A 364 23.62 -2.28 -2.85
CA THR A 364 23.50 -2.92 -1.54
C THR A 364 24.41 -2.23 -0.52
N ARG A 365 25.68 -2.02 -0.84
CA ARG A 365 26.66 -1.35 0.04
C ARG A 365 26.33 0.11 0.30
N MET A 366 25.79 0.82 -0.69
CA MET A 366 25.44 2.23 -0.56
C MET A 366 24.12 2.43 0.18
N LEU A 367 23.11 1.58 -0.01
CA LEU A 367 21.75 1.85 0.48
C LEU A 367 21.39 1.08 1.76
N GLN A 368 21.86 -0.15 1.95
CA GLN A 368 21.50 -0.97 3.12
C GLN A 368 22.36 -0.61 4.33
N SER A 369 21.74 -0.52 5.51
CA SER A 369 22.45 -0.39 6.78
C SER A 369 22.93 -1.76 7.30
N ALA A 370 23.93 -1.74 8.18
CA ALA A 370 24.48 -2.93 8.85
C ALA A 370 23.61 -3.46 10.01
N ILE A 371 22.57 -2.71 10.40
CA ILE A 371 21.70 -3.01 11.56
C ILE A 371 21.00 -4.38 11.45
N PRO A 372 20.35 -4.75 10.32
CA PRO A 372 19.68 -6.05 10.21
C PRO A 372 20.60 -7.24 10.50
N GLN A 373 21.82 -7.22 9.95
CA GLN A 373 22.75 -8.33 10.01
C GLN A 373 23.39 -8.44 11.40
N ALA A 374 23.68 -7.31 12.05
CA ALA A 374 24.18 -7.28 13.43
C ALA A 374 23.16 -7.78 14.45
N LEU A 375 21.86 -7.74 14.13
CA LEU A 375 20.78 -8.25 14.96
C LEU A 375 20.39 -9.71 14.63
N SER A 376 21.09 -10.39 13.72
CA SER A 376 20.73 -11.74 13.27
C SER A 376 20.64 -12.79 14.39
N TRP A 377 21.36 -12.60 15.51
CA TRP A 377 21.36 -13.51 16.67
C TRP A 377 20.15 -13.38 17.59
N THR A 378 19.33 -12.33 17.45
CA THR A 378 18.03 -12.28 18.14
C THR A 378 17.02 -13.24 17.53
N GLY A 379 17.39 -14.03 16.51
CA GLY A 379 16.55 -15.04 15.86
C GLY A 379 15.65 -14.47 14.77
N HIS A 380 16.02 -13.34 14.18
CA HIS A 380 15.15 -12.58 13.26
C HIS A 380 15.77 -12.55 11.87
N ALA A 381 15.44 -13.56 11.06
CA ALA A 381 15.79 -13.59 9.65
C ALA A 381 14.95 -12.54 8.89
N GLY A 382 15.60 -11.46 8.43
CA GLY A 382 15.16 -10.76 7.22
C GLY A 382 15.31 -11.66 5.99
N PRO A 383 14.74 -11.28 4.83
CA PRO A 383 14.75 -12.12 3.63
C PRO A 383 16.18 -12.49 3.27
N SER A 384 16.40 -13.80 3.12
CA SER A 384 17.65 -14.47 2.76
C SER A 384 18.69 -13.55 2.11
N SER A 385 19.73 -13.18 2.86
CA SER A 385 21.04 -13.03 2.22
C SER A 385 21.37 -14.37 1.56
N PRO A 386 21.97 -14.37 0.36
CA PRO A 386 22.38 -15.61 -0.27
C PRO A 386 23.35 -16.30 0.69
N SER A 387 22.95 -17.45 1.24
CA SER A 387 23.91 -18.38 1.80
C SER A 387 24.82 -18.78 0.65
N SER A 388 26.02 -18.19 0.61
CA SER A 388 27.08 -18.61 -0.29
C SER A 388 27.59 -19.97 0.21
N ASN A 389 26.83 -21.03 -0.05
CA ASN A 389 27.39 -22.38 -0.09
C ASN A 389 28.20 -22.49 -1.38
N VAL A 390 29.38 -21.85 -1.40
CA VAL A 390 30.41 -22.14 -2.40
C VAL A 390 31.24 -23.27 -1.80
N PRO A 391 31.38 -24.43 -2.49
CA PRO A 391 32.25 -25.49 -2.03
C PRO A 391 33.69 -24.98 -2.01
N ILE A 392 34.32 -25.05 -0.84
CA ILE A 392 35.74 -24.74 -0.65
C ILE A 392 36.52 -25.83 -1.38
N GLU A 393 37.02 -25.54 -2.59
CA GLU A 393 38.11 -26.32 -3.16
C GLU A 393 39.42 -25.89 -2.47
N ASP A 394 40.05 -26.87 -1.82
CA ASP A 394 41.38 -26.78 -1.22
C ASP A 394 42.41 -26.33 -2.26
N ARG A 395 42.92 -25.10 -2.12
CA ARG A 395 44.14 -24.67 -2.80
C ARG A 395 45.21 -24.30 -1.77
N LYS A 396 46.20 -25.19 -1.67
CA LYS A 396 47.44 -25.04 -0.91
C LYS A 396 48.32 -23.90 -1.45
N ASP A 397 48.89 -23.18 -0.48
CA ASP A 397 50.20 -22.50 -0.45
C ASP A 397 50.51 -21.40 -1.49
N THR A 398 50.68 -20.15 -1.02
CA THR A 398 52.01 -19.52 -0.77
C THR A 398 51.93 -18.01 -0.47
N ALA A 399 52.90 -17.54 0.33
CA ALA A 399 53.34 -16.16 0.61
C ALA A 399 52.58 -15.34 1.68
N GLU A 400 53.28 -15.21 2.82
CA GLU A 400 53.02 -14.32 3.95
C GLU A 400 52.91 -12.85 3.52
N SER A 401 51.70 -12.31 3.58
CA SER A 401 51.47 -10.87 3.76
C SER A 401 50.52 -10.71 4.94
N GLN A 402 50.88 -9.79 5.84
CA GLN A 402 50.21 -9.49 7.10
C GLN A 402 48.71 -9.22 6.87
N LYS A 403 47.84 -10.22 7.05
CA LYS A 403 46.39 -10.01 7.09
C LYS A 403 46.04 -9.29 8.40
N GLN A 404 45.91 -7.96 8.33
CA GLN A 404 45.12 -7.20 9.30
C GLN A 404 43.77 -7.91 9.47
N GLY A 405 43.37 -8.18 10.71
CA GLY A 405 42.10 -8.84 10.99
C GLY A 405 40.95 -8.08 10.33
N SER A 406 39.97 -8.78 9.78
CA SER A 406 38.85 -8.24 8.99
C SER A 406 37.98 -7.19 9.70
N PHE A 407 38.25 -6.93 10.99
CA PHE A 407 37.52 -6.01 11.86
C PHE A 407 38.40 -4.95 12.56
N SER A 408 39.67 -4.80 12.18
CA SER A 408 40.57 -3.78 12.76
C SER A 408 40.29 -2.38 12.21
N CYS A 409 40.44 -1.36 13.04
CA CYS A 409 40.35 0.04 12.60
C CYS A 409 41.51 0.42 11.68
N PRO A 410 41.34 1.42 10.78
CA PRO A 410 42.41 1.88 9.90
C PRO A 410 43.64 2.38 10.68
N SER A 411 44.82 2.10 10.15
CA SER A 411 46.11 2.54 10.72
C SER A 411 46.31 4.06 10.72
N SER A 412 45.51 4.81 9.94
CA SER A 412 45.54 6.27 9.86
C SER A 412 45.10 6.99 11.15
N VAL A 413 44.46 6.27 12.08
CA VAL A 413 44.07 6.84 13.37
C VAL A 413 45.13 6.47 14.41
N HIS A 414 46.05 7.40 14.67
CA HIS A 414 47.05 7.28 15.73
C HIS A 414 46.39 7.37 17.11
N TRP A 415 46.44 6.27 17.85
CA TRP A 415 46.15 6.24 19.29
C TRP A 415 47.48 6.30 20.03
N ALA A 416 47.55 7.05 21.13
CA ALA A 416 48.76 7.11 21.93
C ALA A 416 49.17 5.70 22.37
N ASP A 417 50.44 5.33 22.17
CA ASP A 417 51.00 4.09 22.69
C ASP A 417 50.81 4.05 24.20
N ASN A 418 50.39 2.88 24.71
CA ASN A 418 50.04 2.58 26.10
C ASN A 418 50.74 3.50 27.12
N GLY A 419 50.09 4.61 27.47
CA GLY A 419 50.57 5.51 28.51
C GLY A 419 50.42 4.85 29.89
N PRO A 420 51.20 5.28 30.90
CA PRO A 420 51.16 4.74 32.26
C PRO A 420 49.94 5.25 33.06
N GLU A 421 48.76 5.30 32.44
CA GLU A 421 47.51 5.61 33.13
C GLU A 421 46.94 4.33 33.76
N LYS A 422 46.43 4.44 34.99
CA LYS A 422 45.83 3.28 35.69
C LYS A 422 44.55 2.86 34.98
N ASP A 423 44.61 1.73 34.27
CA ASP A 423 43.47 1.01 33.74
C ASP A 423 42.41 0.75 34.83
N LEU A 424 41.13 0.85 34.45
CA LEU A 424 39.98 0.66 35.34
C LEU A 424 39.43 -0.75 35.19
N TYR A 425 39.47 -1.55 36.26
CA TYR A 425 38.87 -2.88 36.28
C TYR A 425 37.42 -2.80 36.77
N ILE A 426 36.48 -3.11 35.89
CA ILE A 426 35.05 -3.04 36.19
C ILE A 426 34.59 -4.37 36.77
N GLN A 427 33.97 -4.31 37.96
CA GLN A 427 33.46 -5.49 38.66
C GLN A 427 31.94 -5.65 38.55
N SER A 428 31.25 -4.60 38.11
CA SER A 428 29.81 -4.59 37.85
C SER A 428 29.49 -5.13 36.45
N ASN A 429 28.25 -5.61 36.28
CA ASN A 429 27.77 -6.08 34.99
C ASN A 429 27.50 -4.95 33.99
N SER A 430 27.35 -3.72 34.47
CA SER A 430 27.27 -2.50 33.68
C SER A 430 28.57 -1.70 33.75
N VAL A 431 28.89 -1.00 32.67
CA VAL A 431 30.02 -0.06 32.57
C VAL A 431 29.54 1.25 31.98
N THR A 432 29.98 2.36 32.55
CA THR A 432 29.63 3.71 32.11
C THR A 432 30.89 4.50 31.82
N VAL A 433 30.94 5.17 30.68
CA VAL A 433 32.02 6.07 30.28
C VAL A 433 31.49 7.49 30.41
N LEU A 434 31.99 8.24 31.39
CA LEU A 434 31.51 9.60 31.71
C LEU A 434 32.35 10.73 31.08
N ALA A 435 33.53 10.39 30.56
CA ALA A 435 34.47 11.36 29.99
C ALA A 435 35.45 10.68 29.02
N MET A 436 36.00 11.48 28.10
CA MET A 436 37.13 11.15 27.23
C MET A 436 38.44 11.19 28.02
N ASP A 437 38.49 10.46 29.15
CA ASP A 437 39.58 10.51 30.13
C ASP A 437 40.84 9.73 29.71
N GLY A 438 40.85 9.13 28.52
CA GLY A 438 41.98 8.35 27.99
C GLY A 438 42.14 6.95 28.60
N ARG A 439 41.41 6.60 29.66
CA ARG A 439 41.62 5.36 30.42
C ARG A 439 41.03 4.13 29.72
N ARG A 440 41.62 2.96 29.92
CA ARG A 440 41.04 1.69 29.44
C ARG A 440 40.19 1.05 30.53
N ARG A 441 39.00 0.54 30.16
CA ARG A 441 38.14 -0.25 31.05
C ARG A 441 38.34 -1.72 30.74
N TRP A 442 38.63 -2.53 31.75
CA TRP A 442 38.78 -3.98 31.66
C TRP A 442 37.55 -4.68 32.24
N LEU A 443 36.98 -5.59 31.46
CA LEU A 443 35.82 -6.40 31.82
C LEU A 443 36.18 -7.88 31.69
N ASP A 444 35.94 -8.67 32.74
CA ASP A 444 36.17 -10.12 32.72
C ASP A 444 34.95 -10.84 32.15
N ILE A 445 35.07 -11.38 30.94
CA ILE A 445 33.98 -11.99 30.18
C ILE A 445 33.41 -13.19 30.93
N LYS A 446 34.27 -14.06 31.49
CA LYS A 446 33.84 -15.28 32.18
C LYS A 446 33.14 -14.96 33.50
N LYS A 447 33.64 -13.97 34.24
CA LYS A 447 33.03 -13.56 35.51
C LYS A 447 31.71 -12.83 35.29
N LEU A 448 31.70 -11.80 34.44
CA LEU A 448 30.53 -10.95 34.22
C LEU A 448 29.43 -11.62 33.38
N GLY A 449 29.83 -12.54 32.49
CA GLY A 449 28.92 -13.34 31.66
C GLY A 449 28.35 -14.59 32.34
N SER A 450 28.66 -14.82 33.62
CA SER A 450 28.10 -15.92 34.40
C SER A 450 26.58 -15.76 34.63
N ASN A 451 25.91 -16.79 35.14
CA ASN A 451 24.45 -16.79 35.40
C ASN A 451 23.57 -16.50 34.16
N GLY A 452 23.99 -16.96 32.99
CA GLY A 452 23.23 -16.79 31.74
C GLY A 452 23.40 -15.43 31.06
N ARG A 453 24.29 -14.56 31.56
CA ARG A 453 24.55 -13.21 31.02
C ARG A 453 25.63 -13.20 29.92
N GLY A 454 25.64 -14.22 29.07
CA GLY A 454 26.69 -14.43 28.07
C GLY A 454 26.67 -13.45 26.88
N HIS A 455 25.78 -12.44 26.89
CA HIS A 455 25.68 -11.43 25.84
C HIS A 455 26.17 -10.09 26.37
N PHE A 456 26.83 -9.32 25.51
CA PHE A 456 27.31 -7.98 25.80
C PHE A 456 26.70 -6.99 24.81
N VAL A 457 26.10 -5.94 25.33
CA VAL A 457 25.60 -4.80 24.54
C VAL A 457 26.36 -3.55 24.96
N PHE A 458 26.74 -2.72 23.99
CA PHE A 458 27.41 -1.46 24.20
C PHE A 458 26.77 -0.38 23.33
N VAL A 459 26.35 0.71 23.94
CA VAL A 459 25.65 1.83 23.30
C VAL A 459 26.48 3.09 23.55
N THR A 460 26.76 3.88 22.52
CA THR A 460 27.65 5.04 22.62
C THR A 460 27.25 6.18 21.70
N ASN A 461 27.60 7.41 22.10
CA ASN A 461 27.56 8.60 21.25
C ASN A 461 28.94 8.93 20.63
N LEU A 462 29.94 8.07 20.85
CA LEU A 462 31.28 8.24 20.31
C LEU A 462 31.39 7.58 18.94
N ALA A 463 32.12 8.23 18.03
CA ALA A 463 32.41 7.68 16.73
C ALA A 463 33.28 6.40 16.85
N PRO A 464 32.89 5.28 16.20
CA PRO A 464 33.73 4.08 16.14
C PRO A 464 35.12 4.39 15.57
N CYS A 465 36.15 3.70 16.04
CA CYS A 465 37.56 3.81 15.63
C CYS A 465 38.29 5.11 15.99
N SER A 466 37.61 6.26 16.01
CA SER A 466 38.18 7.58 16.32
C SER A 466 37.88 8.03 17.75
N GLY A 467 36.69 7.75 18.28
CA GLY A 467 36.29 8.09 19.64
C GLY A 467 36.40 6.93 20.62
N VAL A 468 36.12 5.70 20.17
CA VAL A 468 36.11 4.50 21.01
C VAL A 468 36.71 3.29 20.27
N ARG A 469 37.38 2.41 21.01
CA ARG A 469 37.87 1.10 20.54
C ARG A 469 37.54 -0.02 21.51
N ILE A 470 37.16 -1.18 20.98
CA ILE A 470 36.85 -2.38 21.75
C ILE A 470 37.75 -3.53 21.29
N HIS A 471 38.38 -4.21 22.25
CA HIS A 471 39.26 -5.35 22.00
C HIS A 471 38.84 -6.56 22.83
N LEU A 472 39.00 -7.74 22.23
CA LEU A 472 38.86 -9.04 22.89
C LEU A 472 40.25 -9.65 23.13
N TRP A 473 40.51 -10.04 24.37
CA TRP A 473 41.79 -10.55 24.84
C TRP A 473 41.68 -12.03 25.20
N PRO A 474 42.50 -12.90 24.58
CA PRO A 474 42.42 -14.34 24.78
C PRO A 474 42.85 -14.74 26.19
N GLU A 475 42.44 -15.93 26.61
CA GLU A 475 42.98 -16.56 27.81
C GLU A 475 44.47 -16.88 27.59
N LYS A 476 45.34 -16.63 28.59
CA LYS A 476 46.74 -17.06 28.51
C LYS A 476 46.76 -18.59 28.44
N SER A 477 47.22 -19.17 27.33
CA SER A 477 47.36 -20.62 27.24
C SER A 477 48.46 -21.10 28.18
N ASN A 478 48.14 -22.08 29.03
CA ASN A 478 49.13 -22.77 29.86
C ASN A 478 49.87 -23.88 29.09
N SER A 479 49.76 -23.93 27.75
CA SER A 479 50.40 -24.95 26.93
C SER A 479 51.83 -24.55 26.59
N SER A 480 52.78 -25.21 27.24
CA SER A 480 54.20 -25.25 26.90
C SER A 480 54.46 -26.03 25.59
N LEU A 481 53.81 -25.63 24.49
CA LEU A 481 54.08 -26.14 23.15
C LEU A 481 54.68 -25.00 22.31
N VAL A 482 55.94 -25.22 21.99
CA VAL A 482 56.83 -24.35 21.21
C VAL A 482 56.20 -24.11 19.82
N ASN A 483 56.11 -22.83 19.42
CA ASN A 483 55.61 -22.28 18.14
C ASN A 483 54.20 -21.66 18.09
N GLU A 484 53.67 -21.15 19.20
CA GLU A 484 52.51 -20.26 19.16
C GLU A 484 52.92 -18.78 19.17
N ALA A 485 52.36 -17.99 18.25
CA ALA A 485 52.57 -16.54 18.14
C ALA A 485 52.33 -15.81 19.48
N PRO A 486 53.06 -14.71 19.79
CA PRO A 486 52.92 -13.98 21.06
C PRO A 486 51.47 -13.57 21.33
N ALA A 487 51.05 -13.57 22.61
CA ALA A 487 49.67 -13.25 23.02
C ALA A 487 49.14 -11.90 22.50
N SER A 488 50.02 -10.95 22.19
CA SER A 488 49.70 -9.68 21.54
C SER A 488 49.22 -9.81 20.08
N LYS A 489 49.59 -10.88 19.37
CA LYS A 489 49.10 -11.20 18.01
C LYS A 489 47.73 -11.88 17.98
N ARG A 490 47.14 -12.20 19.14
CA ARG A 490 45.82 -12.84 19.29
C ARG A 490 44.72 -11.91 19.78
N ILE A 491 45.03 -10.64 20.03
CA ILE A 491 44.05 -9.64 20.41
C ILE A 491 43.22 -9.33 19.16
N ILE A 492 41.90 -9.43 19.27
CA ILE A 492 41.00 -9.09 18.18
C ILE A 492 40.35 -7.76 18.49
N GLU A 493 40.58 -6.77 17.63
CA GLU A 493 39.77 -5.55 17.64
C GLU A 493 38.42 -5.84 16.99
N VAL A 494 37.34 -5.50 17.70
CA VAL A 494 35.95 -5.65 17.23
C VAL A 494 35.25 -4.31 17.04
N THR A 495 35.97 -3.20 17.19
CA THR A 495 35.43 -1.84 17.07
C THR A 495 34.68 -1.61 15.76
N SER A 496 35.21 -2.10 14.64
CA SER A 496 34.56 -1.90 13.35
C SER A 496 33.22 -2.63 13.24
N LYS A 497 32.91 -3.64 14.07
CA LYS A 497 31.58 -4.27 14.10
C LYS A 497 30.49 -3.36 14.67
N MET A 498 30.84 -2.23 15.27
CA MET A 498 29.87 -1.24 15.74
C MET A 498 28.98 -0.77 14.59
N VAL A 499 27.68 -0.73 14.84
CA VAL A 499 26.68 -0.26 13.90
C VAL A 499 26.28 1.16 14.24
N GLN A 500 26.33 2.05 13.25
CA GLN A 500 25.88 3.42 13.41
C GLN A 500 24.35 3.51 13.35
N ILE A 501 23.78 4.40 14.16
CA ILE A 501 22.35 4.71 14.20
C ILE A 501 22.16 6.22 14.11
N PRO A 502 21.04 6.70 13.54
CA PRO A 502 20.71 8.12 13.51
C PRO A 502 20.65 8.68 14.93
N ALA A 503 21.61 9.54 15.28
CA ALA A 503 21.52 10.38 16.46
C ALA A 503 20.74 11.64 16.08
N GLY A 504 19.70 11.99 16.85
CA GLY A 504 19.06 13.31 16.72
C GLY A 504 20.05 14.45 16.99
N PRO A 505 19.69 15.71 16.68
CA PRO A 505 20.59 16.84 16.85
C PRO A 505 21.07 16.93 18.30
N ALA A 506 22.39 17.03 18.49
CA ALA A 506 22.95 17.21 19.82
C ALA A 506 22.35 18.46 20.48
N PRO A 507 21.97 18.40 21.77
CA PRO A 507 21.42 19.54 22.47
C PRO A 507 22.37 20.75 22.38
N ARG A 508 21.85 21.92 22.01
CA ARG A 508 22.66 23.15 21.94
C ARG A 508 23.17 23.50 23.34
N GLN A 509 24.48 23.67 23.47
CA GLN A 509 25.04 24.23 24.70
C GLN A 509 24.64 25.71 24.79
N VAL A 510 23.94 26.08 25.86
CA VAL A 510 23.54 27.48 26.10
C VAL A 510 24.75 28.31 26.53
N GLU A 511 25.64 27.72 27.33
CA GLU A 511 26.91 28.33 27.75
C GLU A 511 28.09 27.37 27.52
N PRO A 512 29.24 27.85 27.02
CA PRO A 512 30.44 27.03 26.87
C PRO A 512 30.89 26.41 28.21
N GLY A 513 30.96 25.07 28.26
CA GLY A 513 31.39 24.33 29.45
C GLY A 513 30.29 24.01 30.48
N SER A 514 29.05 24.45 30.25
CA SER A 514 27.88 24.03 31.03
C SER A 514 27.52 22.56 30.79
N GLN A 515 26.87 21.91 31.77
CA GLN A 515 26.28 20.58 31.56
C GLN A 515 25.10 20.69 30.58
N THR A 516 25.13 19.87 29.54
CA THR A 516 24.04 19.75 28.57
C THR A 516 23.27 18.45 28.72
N GLU A 517 22.03 18.43 28.23
CA GLU A 517 21.27 17.20 28.08
C GLU A 517 22.10 16.14 27.33
N GLN A 518 21.95 14.87 27.71
CA GLN A 518 22.68 13.79 27.07
C GLN A 518 22.30 13.73 25.59
N PRO A 519 23.28 13.67 24.67
CA PRO A 519 22.96 13.44 23.26
C PRO A 519 22.47 11.99 23.09
N PRO A 520 21.59 11.73 22.11
CA PRO A 520 21.20 10.37 21.76
C PRO A 520 22.41 9.51 21.37
N PRO A 521 22.34 8.19 21.61
CA PRO A 521 23.30 7.26 21.06
C PRO A 521 23.43 7.38 19.53
N SER A 522 24.65 7.24 19.03
CA SER A 522 24.98 7.28 17.60
C SER A 522 25.52 5.95 17.07
N ALA A 523 25.86 5.01 17.96
CA ALA A 523 26.28 3.67 17.59
C ALA A 523 25.97 2.65 18.70
N PHE A 524 25.86 1.37 18.30
CA PHE A 524 25.81 0.26 19.24
C PHE A 524 26.64 -0.93 18.75
N LEU A 525 27.03 -1.80 19.68
CA LEU A 525 27.67 -3.09 19.44
C LEU A 525 26.91 -4.15 20.24
N LEU A 526 26.63 -5.27 19.59
CA LEU A 526 26.12 -6.48 20.21
C LEU A 526 27.14 -7.59 19.98
N LEU A 527 27.52 -8.28 21.06
CA LEU A 527 28.34 -9.48 21.02
C LEU A 527 27.60 -10.58 21.77
N GLY A 528 27.37 -11.70 21.11
CA GLY A 528 26.86 -12.91 21.76
C GLY A 528 27.96 -13.88 22.21
N PRO A 529 27.57 -15.03 22.78
CA PRO A 529 28.48 -15.96 23.43
C PRO A 529 29.45 -16.64 22.45
N GLU A 530 29.03 -16.90 21.21
CA GLU A 530 29.88 -17.53 20.20
C GLU A 530 31.05 -16.61 19.79
N GLU A 531 30.79 -15.31 19.64
CA GLU A 531 31.78 -14.29 19.27
C GLU A 531 32.79 -14.02 20.38
N MET A 532 32.37 -14.15 21.64
CA MET A 532 33.24 -13.95 22.81
C MET A 532 33.89 -15.27 23.29
N SER A 533 33.59 -16.39 22.64
CA SER A 533 34.16 -17.69 22.98
C SER A 533 35.68 -17.69 22.76
N GLY A 534 36.43 -18.25 23.72
CA GLY A 534 37.90 -18.27 23.70
C GLY A 534 38.58 -17.01 24.23
N PHE A 535 37.84 -15.97 24.60
CA PHE A 535 38.37 -14.73 25.18
C PHE A 535 38.13 -14.66 26.70
N ARG A 536 39.07 -14.05 27.44
CA ARG A 536 38.97 -13.83 28.89
C ARG A 536 38.54 -12.41 29.24
N PHE A 537 39.06 -11.41 28.53
CA PHE A 537 38.78 -10.01 28.83
C PHE A 537 38.26 -9.26 27.60
N LEU A 538 37.35 -8.33 27.85
CA LEU A 538 36.92 -7.31 26.91
C LEU A 538 37.45 -5.96 27.43
N THR A 539 38.05 -5.17 26.55
CA THR A 539 38.49 -3.81 26.93
C THR A 539 37.82 -2.74 26.10
N ILE A 540 37.48 -1.62 26.75
CA ILE A 540 36.92 -0.43 26.13
C ILE A 540 37.93 0.71 26.32
N ALA A 541 38.47 1.22 25.22
CA ALA A 541 39.40 2.33 25.18
C ALA A 541 38.70 3.55 24.55
N VAL A 542 38.96 4.73 25.08
CA VAL A 542 38.31 5.98 24.69
C VAL A 542 39.37 7.01 24.39
N ALA A 543 39.25 7.72 23.27
CA ALA A 543 40.29 8.66 22.84
C ALA A 543 40.39 9.83 23.81
N PRO A 544 41.60 10.28 24.21
CA PRO A 544 41.75 11.49 25.02
C PRO A 544 41.41 12.74 24.18
N ARG A 545 40.67 13.71 24.74
CA ARG A 545 40.54 15.04 24.13
C ARG A 545 41.56 16.01 24.75
N PRO A 546 42.30 16.81 23.96
CA PRO A 546 43.10 17.89 24.51
C PRO A 546 42.16 18.95 25.10
N THR A 547 42.15 19.08 26.43
CA THR A 547 41.36 20.11 27.12
C THR A 547 42.08 21.45 27.00
N VAL A 548 41.58 22.36 26.16
CA VAL A 548 42.15 23.71 25.96
C VAL A 548 42.18 24.54 27.27
N SER A 549 41.41 24.16 28.29
CA SER A 549 41.22 24.92 29.53
C SER A 549 41.67 24.21 30.82
N GLY A 550 42.19 22.98 30.77
CA GLY A 550 42.57 22.23 32.00
C GLY A 550 41.40 21.85 32.93
N ARG A 551 40.16 22.22 32.60
CA ARG A 551 38.96 21.73 33.28
C ARG A 551 38.48 20.43 32.62
N PRO A 552 38.13 19.39 33.40
CA PRO A 552 37.56 18.17 32.84
C PRO A 552 36.24 18.50 32.11
N PRO A 553 35.95 17.85 30.97
CA PRO A 553 34.68 18.05 30.29
C PRO A 553 33.51 17.70 31.23
N PRO A 554 32.34 18.34 31.08
CA PRO A 554 31.17 18.05 31.91
C PRO A 554 30.84 16.55 31.85
N ALA A 555 30.46 15.99 33.00
CA ALA A 555 30.23 14.57 33.24
C ALA A 555 29.00 14.04 32.50
N ALA A 556 29.08 13.97 31.17
CA ALA A 556 28.05 13.39 30.33
C ALA A 556 28.35 11.92 30.02
N SER A 557 27.35 11.04 30.13
CA SER A 557 27.49 9.63 29.76
C SER A 557 27.75 9.49 28.25
N MET A 558 28.97 9.11 27.88
CA MET A 558 29.41 8.94 26.50
C MET A 558 29.18 7.51 25.98
N ALA A 559 29.16 6.55 26.89
CA ALA A 559 28.83 5.17 26.55
C ALA A 559 28.34 4.38 27.75
N VAL A 560 27.45 3.43 27.49
CA VAL A 560 26.96 2.46 28.46
C VAL A 560 27.11 1.06 27.86
N GLY A 561 27.75 0.15 28.59
CA GLY A 561 27.85 -1.26 28.24
C GLY A 561 27.25 -2.15 29.33
N GLN A 562 26.72 -3.31 28.96
CA GLN A 562 26.14 -4.26 29.92
C GLN A 562 26.30 -5.71 29.46
N PHE A 563 26.71 -6.58 30.38
CA PHE A 563 26.53 -8.03 30.26
C PHE A 563 25.13 -8.42 30.75
N PHE A 564 24.32 -9.01 29.88
CA PHE A 564 22.91 -9.25 30.12
C PHE A 564 22.45 -10.62 29.59
N ASN A 565 21.32 -11.08 30.11
CA ASN A 565 20.61 -12.24 29.59
C ASN A 565 19.45 -11.74 28.71
N PRO A 566 19.42 -12.03 27.40
CA PRO A 566 18.36 -11.58 26.50
C PRO A 566 16.94 -11.89 26.99
N LYS A 567 16.76 -13.03 27.67
CA LYS A 567 15.46 -13.44 28.22
C LYS A 567 14.93 -12.51 29.33
N GLU A 568 15.79 -11.78 30.02
CA GLU A 568 15.37 -10.80 31.04
C GLU A 568 14.75 -9.56 30.40
N GLY A 569 15.14 -9.23 29.16
CA GLY A 569 14.65 -8.09 28.40
C GLY A 569 13.48 -8.42 27.46
N GLU A 570 13.12 -9.68 27.30
CA GLU A 570 12.03 -10.13 26.43
C GLU A 570 10.65 -9.90 27.07
N ARG A 571 9.75 -9.28 26.31
CA ARG A 571 8.35 -9.09 26.67
C ARG A 571 7.46 -9.40 25.46
N GLU A 572 6.61 -10.42 25.60
CA GLU A 572 5.58 -10.72 24.62
C GLU A 572 4.22 -10.15 25.07
N PHE A 573 3.60 -9.35 24.21
CA PHE A 573 2.25 -8.86 24.44
C PHE A 573 1.21 -9.87 23.95
N SER A 574 0.05 -9.93 24.59
CA SER A 574 -1.08 -10.70 24.09
C SER A 574 -2.02 -9.81 23.28
N PHE A 575 -2.73 -10.40 22.31
CA PHE A 575 -3.74 -9.69 21.53
C PHE A 575 -4.81 -9.01 22.41
N ALA A 576 -5.24 -9.68 23.48
CA ALA A 576 -6.24 -9.16 24.41
C ALA A 576 -5.74 -7.90 25.15
N VAL A 577 -4.46 -7.88 25.55
CA VAL A 577 -3.83 -6.72 26.19
C VAL A 577 -3.78 -5.55 25.21
N LEU A 578 -3.37 -5.78 23.95
CA LEU A 578 -3.31 -4.74 22.94
C LEU A 578 -4.68 -4.13 22.64
N LEU A 579 -5.73 -4.95 22.51
CA LEU A 579 -7.09 -4.43 22.29
C LEU A 579 -7.58 -3.60 23.49
N ARG A 580 -7.36 -4.08 24.72
CA ARG A 580 -7.70 -3.34 25.94
C ARG A 580 -6.95 -2.01 26.03
N SER A 581 -5.70 -1.98 25.56
CA SER A 581 -4.85 -0.79 25.55
C SER A 581 -5.40 0.37 24.71
N SER A 582 -6.36 0.11 23.82
CA SER A 582 -7.09 1.14 23.09
C SER A 582 -7.95 2.05 24.00
N TYR A 583 -8.34 1.55 25.17
CA TYR A 583 -9.18 2.27 26.15
C TYR A 583 -8.43 2.60 27.43
N VAL A 584 -7.59 1.68 27.91
CA VAL A 584 -6.81 1.84 29.13
C VAL A 584 -5.35 1.51 28.80
N PRO A 585 -4.44 2.49 28.73
CA PRO A 585 -3.03 2.24 28.43
C PRO A 585 -2.43 1.19 29.36
N GLU A 586 -1.63 0.28 28.80
CA GLU A 586 -0.84 -0.65 29.57
C GLU A 586 0.40 0.09 30.07
N GLU A 587 0.60 0.15 31.39
CA GLU A 587 1.77 0.79 31.99
C GLU A 587 2.73 -0.26 32.56
N ILE A 588 3.98 -0.19 32.13
CA ILE A 588 5.09 -1.03 32.62
C ILE A 588 6.10 -0.11 33.30
N PHE A 589 6.45 -0.45 34.54
CA PHE A 589 7.49 0.27 35.27
C PHE A 589 8.83 -0.46 35.15
N LEU A 590 9.78 0.16 34.45
CA LEU A 590 11.15 -0.28 34.36
C LEU A 590 11.93 0.33 35.53
N LYS A 591 12.35 -0.51 36.47
CA LYS A 591 13.19 -0.11 37.61
C LYS A 591 14.63 0.15 37.14
N GLU A 592 15.40 0.86 37.96
CA GLU A 592 16.86 0.93 37.80
C GLU A 592 17.47 -0.48 37.74
N ASP A 593 18.60 -0.62 37.05
CA ASP A 593 19.29 -1.88 36.72
C ASP A 593 18.51 -2.82 35.77
N HIS A 594 17.55 -2.30 35.01
CA HIS A 594 16.91 -3.07 33.93
C HIS A 594 17.91 -3.46 32.82
N PRO A 595 17.58 -4.42 31.94
CA PRO A 595 18.41 -4.70 30.75
C PRO A 595 18.47 -3.48 29.81
N LEU A 596 19.67 -3.11 29.34
CA LEU A 596 19.94 -2.02 28.40
C LEU A 596 19.20 -2.23 27.08
N ALA A 597 19.08 -3.49 26.65
CA ALA A 597 18.36 -3.93 25.47
C ALA A 597 17.08 -4.69 25.87
N LEU A 598 15.93 -4.13 25.53
CA LEU A 598 14.60 -4.70 25.80
C LEU A 598 13.95 -5.11 24.48
N ASN A 599 13.52 -6.37 24.39
CA ASN A 599 12.90 -6.92 23.18
C ASN A 599 11.38 -7.02 23.37
N LEU A 600 10.63 -6.16 22.70
CA LEU A 600 9.16 -6.12 22.75
C LEU A 600 8.58 -6.84 21.52
N SER A 601 7.86 -7.93 21.74
CA SER A 601 7.24 -8.75 20.71
C SER A 601 5.73 -8.52 20.68
N PHE A 602 5.23 -8.10 19.53
CA PHE A 602 3.81 -7.88 19.28
C PHE A 602 3.28 -9.03 18.38
N PRO A 603 2.23 -9.76 18.80
CA PRO A 603 1.69 -10.90 18.05
C PRO A 603 0.90 -10.49 16.81
N ILE A 604 0.70 -9.19 16.61
CA ILE A 604 0.02 -8.61 15.46
C ILE A 604 0.91 -7.51 14.89
N SER A 605 0.94 -7.47 13.57
CA SER A 605 1.45 -6.40 12.73
C SER A 605 1.06 -5.00 13.25
N LEU A 606 2.06 -4.18 13.61
CA LEU A 606 1.85 -2.78 14.02
C LEU A 606 1.30 -1.89 12.88
N GLY A 607 1.28 -2.40 11.66
CA GLY A 607 0.61 -1.82 10.50
C GLY A 607 -0.92 -1.95 10.55
N LEU A 608 -1.46 -2.98 11.23
CA LEU A 608 -2.89 -3.12 11.50
C LEU A 608 -3.32 -2.36 12.76
N LEU A 609 -2.55 -2.56 13.83
CA LEU A 609 -2.81 -1.97 15.15
C LEU A 609 -1.59 -1.15 15.58
N PRO A 610 -1.48 0.11 15.13
CA PRO A 610 -0.38 0.97 15.48
C PRO A 610 -0.33 1.24 16.99
N VAL A 611 0.86 1.12 17.57
CA VAL A 611 1.08 1.24 19.02
C VAL A 611 1.74 2.58 19.34
N ALA A 612 1.08 3.37 20.19
CA ALA A 612 1.68 4.49 20.88
C ALA A 612 2.56 4.00 22.03
N LEU A 613 3.86 4.25 21.90
CA LEU A 613 4.86 3.94 22.90
C LEU A 613 5.34 5.23 23.55
N SER A 614 5.01 5.41 24.82
CA SER A 614 5.46 6.54 25.62
C SER A 614 6.49 6.06 26.63
N LEU A 615 7.70 6.61 26.60
CA LEU A 615 8.72 6.31 27.60
C LEU A 615 9.02 7.58 28.40
N LYS A 616 8.42 7.68 29.59
CA LYS A 616 8.65 8.81 30.50
C LYS A 616 9.66 8.41 31.55
N THR A 617 10.68 9.23 31.75
CA THR A 617 11.66 9.02 32.82
C THR A 617 10.96 9.22 34.17
N ALA A 618 11.02 8.19 35.02
CA ALA A 618 10.40 8.18 36.34
C ALA A 618 11.41 8.47 37.46
N GLY A 619 12.69 8.25 37.19
CA GLY A 619 13.78 8.56 38.11
C GLY A 619 15.14 8.30 37.48
N CYS A 620 16.18 8.89 38.06
CA CYS A 620 17.56 8.76 37.60
C CYS A 620 18.55 8.61 38.77
N GLY A 621 18.16 7.86 39.81
CA GLY A 621 18.99 7.61 40.99
C GLY A 621 19.25 8.83 41.89
N ILE A 622 18.46 9.91 41.77
CA ILE A 622 18.56 11.12 42.60
C ILE A 622 17.28 11.24 43.43
N LYS A 623 17.40 11.28 44.77
CA LYS A 623 16.30 11.60 45.67
C LYS A 623 16.20 13.13 45.81
N THR A 624 15.29 13.76 45.07
CA THR A 624 15.00 15.20 45.20
C THR A 624 13.59 15.42 45.75
N SER A 625 13.45 16.34 46.70
CA SER A 625 12.18 16.80 47.29
C SER A 625 11.59 18.03 46.57
N GLY A 626 11.93 18.23 45.29
CA GLY A 626 11.57 19.41 44.48
C GLY A 626 10.53 19.13 43.39
N ASP A 627 10.21 20.16 42.61
CA ASP A 627 9.17 20.16 41.54
C ASP A 627 9.47 19.15 40.42
N ASP A 628 8.43 18.51 39.86
CA ASP A 628 8.53 17.41 38.88
C ASP A 628 9.30 17.84 37.60
N ALA A 629 9.20 19.12 37.23
CA ALA A 629 9.87 19.68 36.06
C ALA A 629 11.40 19.77 36.23
N GLU A 630 11.87 20.10 37.43
CA GLU A 630 13.30 20.20 37.76
C GLU A 630 13.92 18.81 37.83
N HIS A 631 13.21 17.84 38.43
CA HIS A 631 13.62 16.44 38.45
C HIS A 631 13.79 15.87 37.04
N ASN A 632 12.83 16.14 36.14
CA ASN A 632 12.90 15.68 34.76
C ASN A 632 14.10 16.32 34.01
N ARG A 633 14.38 17.61 34.25
CA ARG A 633 15.55 18.29 33.68
C ARG A 633 16.86 17.67 34.16
N LEU A 634 16.98 17.34 35.45
CA LEU A 634 18.16 16.67 36.00
C LEU A 634 18.36 15.27 35.40
N CYS A 635 17.28 14.51 35.21
CA CYS A 635 17.39 13.19 34.60
C CYS A 635 17.81 13.24 33.12
N LYS A 636 17.39 14.25 32.36
CA LYS A 636 17.89 14.48 31.00
C LYS A 636 19.39 14.78 30.92
N LEU A 637 20.00 15.25 32.01
CA LEU A 637 21.46 15.44 32.10
C LEU A 637 22.20 14.12 32.37
N ARG A 638 21.54 13.06 32.87
CA ARG A 638 22.18 11.81 33.29
C ARG A 638 21.89 10.63 32.35
N CYS A 639 20.65 10.50 31.90
CA CYS A 639 20.18 9.38 31.08
C CYS A 639 20.29 9.75 29.60
N PHE A 640 20.82 8.86 28.77
CA PHE A 640 20.75 9.07 27.32
C PHE A 640 19.30 8.89 26.81
N PRO A 641 18.90 9.65 25.76
CA PRO A 641 17.60 9.47 25.11
C PRO A 641 17.43 8.04 24.54
N PRO A 642 16.34 7.32 24.85
CA PRO A 642 16.14 5.96 24.39
C PRO A 642 15.96 5.90 22.86
N VAL A 643 16.34 4.77 22.28
CA VAL A 643 16.23 4.50 20.83
C VAL A 643 15.41 3.21 20.65
N ALA A 644 14.45 3.21 19.72
CA ALA A 644 13.82 1.95 19.30
C ALA A 644 14.17 1.60 17.85
N LEU A 645 14.37 0.32 17.65
CA LEU A 645 14.55 -0.32 16.35
C LEU A 645 13.36 -1.25 16.16
N ALA A 646 12.45 -0.88 15.26
CA ALA A 646 11.29 -1.69 14.93
C ALA A 646 11.55 -2.44 13.61
N TRP A 647 11.29 -3.74 13.61
CA TRP A 647 11.51 -4.62 12.47
C TRP A 647 10.21 -5.25 11.95
N ASP A 648 10.07 -5.27 10.63
CA ASP A 648 9.01 -5.98 9.92
C ASP A 648 9.52 -6.62 8.62
N SER A 649 8.89 -7.73 8.23
CA SER A 649 9.28 -8.51 7.04
C SER A 649 9.00 -7.79 5.70
N VAL A 650 8.04 -6.87 5.67
CA VAL A 650 7.58 -6.20 4.45
C VAL A 650 8.17 -4.80 4.31
N SER A 651 8.26 -4.05 5.41
CA SER A 651 8.77 -2.68 5.43
C SER A 651 10.24 -2.56 5.83
N GLY A 652 10.81 -3.63 6.38
CA GLY A 652 12.20 -3.66 6.83
C GLY A 652 12.40 -2.97 8.17
N LEU A 653 13.55 -2.31 8.30
CA LEU A 653 13.95 -1.62 9.53
C LEU A 653 13.34 -0.22 9.61
N HIS A 654 12.86 0.12 10.81
CA HIS A 654 12.51 1.47 11.21
C HIS A 654 13.34 1.86 12.44
N VAL A 655 14.11 2.94 12.33
CA VAL A 655 14.86 3.50 13.45
C VAL A 655 14.16 4.73 13.98
N ILE A 656 13.86 4.73 15.28
CA ILE A 656 13.16 5.82 15.97
C ILE A 656 14.08 6.34 17.08
N PRO A 657 14.82 7.43 16.84
CA PRO A 657 15.67 8.04 17.85
C PRO A 657 14.88 8.95 18.80
N ASN A 658 15.36 9.13 20.03
CA ASN A 658 14.81 10.07 21.04
C ASN A 658 13.36 9.80 21.47
N ILE A 659 13.03 8.55 21.85
CA ILE A 659 11.66 8.18 22.20
C ILE A 659 11.27 8.73 23.57
N TYR A 660 10.55 9.85 23.60
CA TYR A 660 9.89 10.34 24.80
C TYR A 660 8.39 9.99 24.81
N SER A 661 7.71 10.27 23.71
CA SER A 661 6.33 9.87 23.46
C SER A 661 6.11 9.82 21.96
N GLU A 662 6.10 8.61 21.40
CA GLU A 662 6.00 8.45 19.95
C GLU A 662 5.06 7.32 19.58
N THR A 663 4.29 7.52 18.51
CA THR A 663 3.48 6.43 17.97
C THR A 663 4.35 5.59 17.05
N ILE A 664 4.76 4.42 17.55
CA ILE A 664 5.50 3.44 16.77
C ILE A 664 4.52 2.83 15.78
N THR A 665 4.75 3.18 14.53
CA THR A 665 4.00 2.64 13.41
C THR A 665 5.01 1.99 12.49
N VAL A 666 4.71 0.77 12.05
CA VAL A 666 5.52 0.04 11.07
C VAL A 666 4.64 -0.28 9.87
N ASP A 667 5.19 -0.20 8.66
CA ASP A 667 4.42 -0.44 7.44
C ASP A 667 4.31 -1.94 7.15
N SER A 668 3.70 -2.66 8.08
CA SER A 668 3.61 -4.11 8.05
C SER A 668 2.28 -4.62 7.47
N LEU A 669 2.31 -5.83 6.90
CA LEU A 669 1.11 -6.49 6.40
C LEU A 669 0.46 -7.36 7.49
N PRO A 670 -0.88 -7.40 7.57
CA PRO A 670 -1.60 -8.45 8.29
C PRO A 670 -1.94 -9.59 7.33
N ALA A 671 -2.48 -10.69 7.87
CA ALA A 671 -2.91 -11.89 7.17
C ALA A 671 -3.59 -11.67 5.80
N ILE A 672 -2.82 -11.69 4.72
CA ILE A 672 -3.31 -11.66 3.33
C ILE A 672 -2.95 -12.99 2.67
N TRP A 673 -3.82 -13.42 1.75
CA TRP A 673 -3.83 -14.74 1.14
C TRP A 673 -2.51 -15.14 0.42
N ASP A 674 -1.83 -14.18 -0.22
CA ASP A 674 -0.68 -14.43 -1.10
C ASP A 674 0.70 -14.31 -0.40
N PHE A 675 0.78 -14.41 0.93
CA PHE A 675 2.03 -14.16 1.65
C PHE A 675 2.85 -15.43 1.95
N ASN A 676 3.91 -15.63 1.17
CA ASN A 676 5.03 -16.51 1.52
C ASN A 676 6.11 -15.68 2.21
N ASN A 677 6.16 -15.66 3.55
CA ASN A 677 7.37 -15.56 4.40
C ASN A 677 7.13 -14.90 5.77
N GLY A 678 7.17 -15.70 6.84
CA GLY A 678 7.47 -15.24 8.21
C GLY A 678 6.25 -14.95 9.11
N PRO A 679 6.42 -15.04 10.44
CA PRO A 679 5.34 -14.79 11.40
C PRO A 679 4.89 -13.32 11.40
N GLU A 680 3.59 -13.07 11.63
CA GLU A 680 2.97 -11.73 11.83
C GLU A 680 3.42 -11.05 13.14
N LYS A 681 4.70 -11.14 13.48
CA LYS A 681 5.28 -10.54 14.68
C LYS A 681 6.05 -9.29 14.29
N THR A 682 5.64 -8.14 14.82
CA THR A 682 6.47 -6.94 14.80
C THR A 682 7.31 -6.94 16.07
N ILE A 683 8.60 -6.69 15.91
CA ILE A 683 9.55 -6.73 17.02
C ILE A 683 10.15 -5.34 17.18
N VAL A 684 10.16 -4.86 18.42
CA VAL A 684 10.70 -3.54 18.77
C VAL A 684 11.80 -3.74 19.81
N LEU A 685 13.04 -3.54 19.39
CA LEU A 685 14.20 -3.50 20.27
C LEU A 685 14.36 -2.08 20.82
N LEU A 686 14.12 -1.91 22.12
CA LEU A 686 14.28 -0.67 22.84
C LEU A 686 15.63 -0.64 23.57
N LEU A 687 16.45 0.36 23.26
CA LEU A 687 17.71 0.66 23.95
C LEU A 687 17.45 1.79 24.95
N ALA A 688 17.51 1.50 26.25
CA ALA A 688 17.21 2.44 27.32
C ALA A 688 18.24 2.37 28.45
N ASP A 689 18.60 3.51 29.05
CA ASP A 689 19.70 3.60 30.01
C ASP A 689 19.38 2.90 31.35
N PRO A 690 20.08 1.82 31.74
CA PRO A 690 19.80 1.05 32.94
C PRO A 690 20.03 1.84 34.25
N HIS A 691 20.74 2.97 34.22
CA HIS A 691 20.92 3.82 35.39
C HIS A 691 19.66 4.62 35.76
N CYS A 692 18.65 4.57 34.92
CA CYS A 692 17.43 5.32 35.07
C CYS A 692 16.22 4.39 35.13
N SER A 693 15.15 4.88 35.76
CA SER A 693 13.86 4.20 35.77
C SER A 693 12.89 4.89 34.83
N TYR A 694 12.04 4.09 34.18
CA TYR A 694 11.12 4.57 33.17
C TYR A 694 9.72 4.03 33.40
N ARG A 695 8.72 4.86 33.11
CA ARG A 695 7.32 4.46 32.94
C ARG A 695 7.06 4.31 31.44
N LEU A 696 6.94 3.06 31.00
CA LEU A 696 6.61 2.67 29.64
C LEU A 696 5.08 2.56 29.52
N GLY A 697 4.46 3.46 28.77
CA GLY A 697 3.04 3.42 28.44
C GLY A 697 2.83 2.88 27.02
N ILE A 698 1.94 1.91 26.88
CA ILE A 698 1.59 1.28 25.60
C ILE A 698 0.10 1.42 25.38
N SER A 699 -0.30 2.02 24.27
CA SER A 699 -1.70 2.12 23.87
C SER A 699 -1.88 1.97 22.36
N VAL A 700 -3.01 1.41 21.92
CA VAL A 700 -3.33 1.33 20.50
C VAL A 700 -4.04 2.61 20.06
N SER A 701 -3.53 3.24 19.01
CA SER A 701 -4.18 4.42 18.43
C SER A 701 -5.35 3.99 17.55
N SER A 702 -6.59 4.19 18.05
CA SER A 702 -7.81 3.81 17.31
C SER A 702 -7.98 4.58 16.00
N THR A 703 -7.60 5.86 15.98
CA THR A 703 -7.64 6.71 14.77
C THR A 703 -6.63 6.26 13.73
N ALA A 704 -5.41 5.93 14.14
CA ALA A 704 -4.39 5.39 13.24
C ALA A 704 -4.76 3.97 12.76
N ALA A 705 -5.27 3.11 13.63
CA ALA A 705 -5.72 1.77 13.25
C ALA A 705 -6.85 1.82 12.20
N ALA A 706 -7.86 2.68 12.42
CA ALA A 706 -8.98 2.83 11.50
C ALA A 706 -8.52 3.37 10.12
N SER A 707 -7.69 4.42 10.09
CA SER A 707 -7.20 4.98 8.83
C SER A 707 -6.36 3.95 8.05
N ARG A 708 -5.47 3.23 8.74
CA ARG A 708 -4.64 2.17 8.15
C ARG A 708 -5.48 1.01 7.61
N PHE A 709 -6.49 0.58 8.36
CA PHE A 709 -7.38 -0.49 7.94
C PHE A 709 -8.05 -0.18 6.60
N PHE A 710 -8.60 1.02 6.42
CA PHE A 710 -9.21 1.42 5.15
C PHE A 710 -8.19 1.58 4.02
N LEU A 711 -7.00 2.11 4.29
CA LEU A 711 -5.93 2.21 3.28
C LEU A 711 -5.51 0.83 2.75
N LEU A 712 -5.41 -0.18 3.62
CA LEU A 712 -4.96 -1.53 3.25
C LEU A 712 -6.09 -2.38 2.65
N TYR A 713 -7.31 -2.30 3.20
CA TYR A 713 -8.39 -3.24 2.90
C TYR A 713 -9.54 -2.67 2.06
N SER A 714 -9.44 -1.42 1.59
CA SER A 714 -10.46 -0.86 0.69
C SER A 714 -10.74 -1.72 -0.56
N PRO A 715 -9.74 -2.34 -1.24
CA PRO A 715 -10.04 -3.22 -2.38
C PRO A 715 -10.86 -4.45 -1.98
N GLN A 716 -10.54 -5.07 -0.84
CA GLN A 716 -11.28 -6.21 -0.30
C GLN A 716 -12.71 -5.83 0.10
N ILE A 717 -12.88 -4.67 0.76
CA ILE A 717 -14.20 -4.15 1.15
C ILE A 717 -15.07 -3.94 -0.09
N ILE A 718 -14.55 -3.30 -1.14
CA ILE A 718 -15.29 -3.07 -2.40
C ILE A 718 -15.68 -4.40 -3.06
N GLY A 719 -14.75 -5.36 -3.11
CA GLY A 719 -15.03 -6.69 -3.63
C GLY A 719 -16.12 -7.44 -2.83
N PHE A 720 -16.08 -7.35 -1.50
CA PHE A 720 -17.12 -7.90 -0.62
C PHE A 720 -18.47 -7.19 -0.74
N MET A 721 -18.51 -5.90 -1.06
CA MET A 721 -19.77 -5.20 -1.40
C MET A 721 -20.44 -5.88 -2.61
N ILE A 722 -19.67 -6.17 -3.66
CA ILE A 722 -20.17 -6.81 -4.89
C ILE A 722 -20.57 -8.27 -4.61
N ALA A 723 -19.79 -9.02 -3.83
CA ALA A 723 -20.15 -10.38 -3.43
C ALA A 723 -21.45 -10.43 -2.61
N ALA A 724 -21.60 -9.55 -1.61
CA ALA A 724 -22.82 -9.45 -0.81
C ALA A 724 -24.03 -9.05 -1.65
N MET A 725 -23.83 -8.18 -2.65
CA MET A 725 -24.85 -7.81 -3.64
C MET A 725 -25.26 -9.03 -4.48
N PHE A 726 -24.32 -9.83 -4.99
CA PHE A 726 -24.64 -11.07 -5.71
C PHE A 726 -25.43 -12.06 -4.85
N PHE A 727 -25.06 -12.25 -3.59
CA PHE A 727 -25.82 -13.11 -2.68
C PHE A 727 -27.23 -12.58 -2.40
N ALA A 728 -27.43 -11.26 -2.35
CA ALA A 728 -28.75 -10.66 -2.20
C ALA A 728 -29.60 -10.81 -3.48
N LEU A 729 -29.01 -10.64 -4.67
CA LEU A 729 -29.68 -10.87 -5.96
C LEU A 729 -30.02 -12.35 -6.17
N MET A 730 -29.17 -13.27 -5.71
CA MET A 730 -29.47 -14.69 -5.67
C MET A 730 -30.79 -14.97 -4.93
N ARG A 731 -31.05 -14.29 -3.82
CA ARG A 731 -32.29 -14.46 -3.04
C ARG A 731 -33.50 -13.92 -3.79
N GLN A 732 -33.36 -12.75 -4.41
CA GLN A 732 -34.44 -12.18 -5.23
C GLN A 732 -34.75 -13.07 -6.43
N ALA A 733 -33.73 -13.61 -7.11
CA ALA A 733 -33.88 -14.56 -8.21
C ALA A 733 -34.53 -15.87 -7.76
N TYR A 734 -34.11 -16.42 -6.62
CA TYR A 734 -34.70 -17.65 -6.08
C TYR A 734 -36.17 -17.47 -5.66
N ALA A 735 -36.52 -16.35 -5.03
CA ALA A 735 -37.91 -16.03 -4.70
C ALA A 735 -38.78 -15.90 -5.97
N TRP A 736 -38.21 -15.32 -7.03
CA TRP A 736 -38.85 -15.22 -8.33
C TRP A 736 -39.08 -16.60 -8.97
N GLU A 737 -38.06 -17.46 -8.98
CA GLU A 737 -38.12 -18.83 -9.50
C GLU A 737 -39.19 -19.70 -8.79
N LEU A 738 -39.51 -19.37 -7.54
CA LEU A 738 -40.54 -20.04 -6.73
C LEU A 738 -41.92 -19.36 -6.78
N ASP A 739 -42.15 -18.39 -7.68
CA ASP A 739 -43.38 -17.59 -7.76
C ASP A 739 -43.76 -16.90 -6.43
N SER A 740 -42.77 -16.64 -5.56
CA SER A 740 -42.96 -16.00 -4.25
C SER A 740 -42.84 -14.47 -4.34
N SER A 741 -43.19 -13.75 -3.27
CA SER A 741 -43.01 -12.29 -3.25
C SER A 741 -41.53 -11.92 -3.22
N VAL A 742 -41.12 -10.98 -4.08
CA VAL A 742 -39.72 -10.54 -4.17
C VAL A 742 -39.39 -9.68 -2.96
N PRO A 743 -38.44 -10.10 -2.10
CA PRO A 743 -38.04 -9.29 -0.96
C PRO A 743 -37.34 -8.01 -1.42
N SER A 744 -37.43 -6.96 -0.60
CA SER A 744 -36.58 -5.78 -0.80
C SER A 744 -35.11 -6.17 -0.71
N ILE A 745 -34.23 -5.43 -1.38
CA ILE A 745 -32.81 -5.76 -1.38
C ILE A 745 -32.19 -5.65 0.03
N LEU A 746 -32.70 -4.73 0.84
CA LEU A 746 -32.34 -4.63 2.25
C LEU A 746 -32.72 -5.92 3.00
N SER A 747 -33.94 -6.41 2.83
CA SER A 747 -34.41 -7.64 3.48
C SER A 747 -33.62 -8.88 3.03
N ALA A 748 -33.21 -8.94 1.76
CA ALA A 748 -32.37 -10.00 1.23
C ALA A 748 -30.96 -9.97 1.85
N LEU A 749 -30.37 -8.77 2.00
CA LEU A 749 -29.08 -8.58 2.66
C LEU A 749 -29.12 -8.92 4.15
N GLU A 750 -30.19 -8.49 4.85
CA GLU A 750 -30.44 -8.87 6.24
C GLU A 750 -30.51 -10.39 6.42
N PHE A 751 -31.11 -11.09 5.45
CA PHE A 751 -31.18 -12.55 5.47
C PHE A 751 -29.80 -13.19 5.34
N ASN A 752 -28.92 -12.65 4.49
CA ASN A 752 -27.55 -13.13 4.34
C ASN A 752 -26.74 -13.03 5.64
N LEU A 753 -27.06 -12.06 6.50
CA LEU A 753 -26.44 -11.85 7.81
C LEU A 753 -27.07 -12.66 8.95
N ARG A 754 -28.12 -13.46 8.71
CA ARG A 754 -28.74 -14.27 9.77
C ARG A 754 -27.83 -15.43 10.20
N ILE A 755 -27.66 -15.56 11.52
CA ILE A 755 -26.91 -16.65 12.14
C ILE A 755 -27.93 -17.75 12.56
N PRO A 756 -27.64 -19.04 12.36
CA PRO A 756 -26.37 -19.60 11.89
C PRO A 756 -26.30 -19.86 10.37
N GLN A 757 -27.39 -20.36 9.77
CA GLN A 757 -27.30 -21.10 8.52
C GLN A 757 -26.87 -20.27 7.28
N PRO A 758 -27.48 -19.11 6.95
CA PRO A 758 -27.05 -18.35 5.76
C PRO A 758 -25.68 -17.70 5.94
N PHE A 759 -25.34 -17.22 7.16
CA PHE A 759 -24.02 -16.68 7.44
C PHE A 759 -22.91 -17.73 7.28
N LEU A 760 -23.12 -18.96 7.78
CA LEU A 760 -22.18 -20.07 7.62
C LEU A 760 -21.93 -20.40 6.14
N LEU A 761 -22.98 -20.45 5.32
CA LEU A 761 -22.86 -20.81 3.89
C LEU A 761 -22.25 -19.69 3.02
N LEU A 762 -22.53 -18.43 3.33
CA LEU A 762 -22.13 -17.30 2.47
C LEU A 762 -20.80 -16.68 2.87
N TYR A 763 -20.40 -16.77 4.14
CA TYR A 763 -19.14 -16.21 4.64
C TYR A 763 -18.11 -17.31 4.97
N PHE A 764 -18.46 -18.29 5.80
CA PHE A 764 -17.49 -19.30 6.26
C PHE A 764 -17.12 -20.31 5.17
N LEU A 765 -18.07 -20.77 4.35
CA LEU A 765 -17.77 -21.73 3.27
C LEU A 765 -16.73 -21.20 2.27
N PRO A 766 -16.81 -19.97 1.72
CA PRO A 766 -15.78 -19.47 0.82
C PRO A 766 -14.41 -19.32 1.49
N ILE A 767 -14.35 -19.02 2.79
CA ILE A 767 -13.10 -19.04 3.56
C ILE A 767 -12.53 -20.46 3.64
N LEU A 768 -13.36 -21.47 3.91
CA LEU A 768 -12.94 -22.88 3.92
C LEU A 768 -12.47 -23.36 2.53
N LEU A 769 -13.17 -22.95 1.46
CA LEU A 769 -12.77 -23.25 0.09
C LEU A 769 -11.43 -22.61 -0.26
N SER A 770 -11.21 -21.39 0.19
CA SER A 770 -9.91 -20.72 0.10
C SER A 770 -8.87 -21.59 0.79
N LEU A 771 -9.07 -21.96 2.07
CA LEU A 771 -8.10 -22.75 2.84
C LEU A 771 -7.76 -24.07 2.15
N ALA A 772 -8.76 -24.78 1.63
CA ALA A 772 -8.53 -25.98 0.84
C ALA A 772 -7.68 -25.69 -0.42
N PHE A 773 -7.95 -24.60 -1.15
CA PHE A 773 -7.19 -24.22 -2.33
C PHE A 773 -5.71 -23.93 -2.01
N SER A 774 -5.41 -23.19 -0.93
CA SER A 774 -4.01 -22.93 -0.56
C SER A 774 -3.25 -24.16 -0.09
N ILE A 775 -3.93 -25.12 0.56
CA ILE A 775 -3.33 -26.43 0.88
C ILE A 775 -2.93 -27.14 -0.42
N ILE A 776 -3.81 -27.11 -1.43
CA ILE A 776 -3.56 -27.74 -2.73
C ILE A 776 -2.40 -27.06 -3.48
N THR A 777 -2.30 -25.73 -3.40
CA THR A 777 -1.23 -24.96 -4.08
C THR A 777 0.05 -24.79 -3.28
N ALA A 778 0.18 -25.45 -2.12
CA ALA A 778 1.34 -25.38 -1.23
C ALA A 778 1.78 -23.95 -0.84
N GLN A 779 0.83 -23.02 -0.70
CA GLN A 779 1.11 -21.65 -0.23
C GLN A 779 1.17 -21.63 1.30
N GLN A 780 2.06 -20.80 1.89
CA GLN A 780 2.13 -20.63 3.35
C GLN A 780 0.92 -19.85 3.87
N PHE A 781 0.40 -20.24 5.05
CA PHE A 781 -0.76 -19.61 5.67
C PHE A 781 -0.35 -18.43 6.55
N PRO A 782 -1.08 -17.30 6.51
CA PRO A 782 -1.07 -16.37 7.62
C PRO A 782 -1.72 -17.00 8.86
N SER A 783 -1.61 -16.34 10.02
CA SER A 783 -2.25 -16.87 11.22
C SER A 783 -3.77 -16.94 11.03
N PHE A 784 -4.33 -18.15 11.09
CA PHE A 784 -5.74 -18.42 10.75
C PHE A 784 -6.72 -17.51 11.52
N ALA A 785 -6.42 -17.20 12.78
CA ALA A 785 -7.22 -16.31 13.62
C ALA A 785 -7.18 -14.85 13.16
N SER A 786 -6.00 -14.32 12.77
CA SER A 786 -5.85 -12.95 12.24
C SER A 786 -6.57 -12.82 10.90
N PHE A 787 -6.35 -13.79 10.00
CA PHE A 787 -7.01 -13.85 8.69
C PHE A 787 -8.53 -13.82 8.82
N LEU A 788 -9.09 -14.71 9.65
CA LEU A 788 -10.52 -14.81 9.87
C LEU A 788 -11.10 -13.52 10.47
N SER A 789 -10.39 -12.89 11.40
CA SER A 789 -10.84 -11.67 12.08
C SER A 789 -10.85 -10.46 11.14
N VAL A 790 -9.79 -10.29 10.34
CA VAL A 790 -9.67 -9.21 9.35
C VAL A 790 -10.69 -9.38 8.23
N SER A 791 -10.84 -10.60 7.70
CA SER A 791 -11.84 -10.89 6.67
C SER A 791 -13.26 -10.65 7.18
N LEU A 792 -13.53 -11.01 8.44
CA LEU A 792 -14.83 -10.74 9.09
C LEU A 792 -15.08 -9.24 9.22
N ALA A 793 -14.09 -8.48 9.68
CA ALA A 793 -14.18 -7.03 9.79
C ALA A 793 -14.45 -6.38 8.43
N CYS A 794 -13.73 -6.79 7.37
CA CYS A 794 -13.95 -6.33 6.00
C CYS A 794 -15.37 -6.65 5.52
N TYR A 795 -15.85 -7.87 5.75
CA TYR A 795 -17.18 -8.29 5.33
C TYR A 795 -18.29 -7.53 6.07
N LEU A 796 -18.12 -7.28 7.37
CA LEU A 796 -19.06 -6.48 8.17
C LEU A 796 -19.07 -5.00 7.74
N ILE A 797 -17.90 -4.39 7.52
CA ILE A 797 -17.76 -3.01 7.02
C ILE A 797 -18.39 -2.88 5.62
N ALA A 798 -18.14 -3.84 4.73
CA ALA A 798 -18.78 -3.90 3.42
C ALA A 798 -20.30 -3.95 3.55
N ASN A 799 -20.85 -4.87 4.35
CA ASN A 799 -22.31 -4.93 4.55
C ASN A 799 -22.87 -3.63 5.16
N GLY A 800 -22.19 -3.00 6.12
CA GLY A 800 -22.59 -1.71 6.69
C GLY A 800 -22.61 -0.58 5.65
N CYS A 801 -21.58 -0.50 4.80
CA CYS A 801 -21.51 0.46 3.70
C CYS A 801 -22.61 0.21 2.66
N LEU A 802 -22.85 -1.04 2.28
CA LEU A 802 -23.89 -1.43 1.32
C LEU A 802 -25.30 -1.11 1.84
N ILE A 803 -25.57 -1.37 3.13
CA ILE A 803 -26.84 -1.02 3.77
C ILE A 803 -27.05 0.48 3.75
N LEU A 804 -26.03 1.27 4.08
CA LEU A 804 -26.11 2.73 4.02
C LEU A 804 -26.40 3.23 2.59
N LEU A 805 -25.74 2.64 1.58
CA LEU A 805 -25.97 2.93 0.16
C LEU A 805 -27.41 2.58 -0.28
N ILE A 806 -27.93 1.43 0.15
CA ILE A 806 -29.29 0.99 -0.15
C ILE A 806 -30.32 1.91 0.51
N LEU A 807 -30.12 2.27 1.79
CA LEU A 807 -31.01 3.14 2.54
C LEU A 807 -31.03 4.56 1.96
N SER A 808 -29.87 5.13 1.64
CA SER A 808 -29.78 6.45 1.02
C SER A 808 -30.44 6.48 -0.35
N SER A 809 -30.16 5.48 -1.19
CA SER A 809 -30.81 5.32 -2.49
C SER A 809 -32.34 5.18 -2.38
N LYS A 810 -32.82 4.33 -1.45
CA LYS A 810 -34.26 4.16 -1.19
C LYS A 810 -34.88 5.47 -0.73
N LEU A 811 -34.25 6.19 0.20
CA LEU A 811 -34.74 7.49 0.67
C LEU A 811 -34.87 8.49 -0.48
N ILE A 812 -33.88 8.57 -1.38
CA ILE A 812 -33.92 9.43 -2.57
C ILE A 812 -35.11 9.05 -3.46
N PHE A 813 -35.28 7.77 -3.80
CA PHE A 813 -36.40 7.32 -4.64
C PHE A 813 -37.77 7.64 -4.03
N TYR A 814 -37.95 7.37 -2.73
CA TYR A 814 -39.22 7.66 -2.04
C TYR A 814 -39.51 9.16 -1.98
N THR A 815 -38.53 9.99 -1.63
CA THR A 815 -38.70 11.45 -1.60
C THR A 815 -39.08 11.99 -2.98
N VAL A 816 -38.34 11.60 -4.02
CA VAL A 816 -38.61 12.04 -5.40
C VAL A 816 -39.97 11.52 -5.89
N ALA A 817 -40.35 10.28 -5.58
CA ALA A 817 -41.65 9.72 -5.95
C ALA A 817 -42.82 10.38 -5.21
N ILE A 818 -42.70 10.67 -3.91
CA ILE A 818 -43.71 11.39 -3.14
C ILE A 818 -43.90 12.80 -3.70
N VAL A 819 -42.81 13.54 -3.96
CA VAL A 819 -42.85 14.87 -4.58
C VAL A 819 -43.51 14.80 -5.95
N HIS A 820 -43.13 13.83 -6.79
CA HIS A 820 -43.70 13.66 -8.13
C HIS A 820 -45.20 13.36 -8.06
N VAL A 821 -45.64 12.41 -7.23
CA VAL A 821 -47.07 12.06 -7.07
C VAL A 821 -47.85 13.24 -6.49
N PHE A 822 -47.28 13.99 -5.54
CA PHE A 822 -47.89 15.18 -4.98
C PHE A 822 -48.07 16.29 -6.02
N ILE A 823 -47.03 16.61 -6.79
CA ILE A 823 -47.09 17.59 -7.89
C ILE A 823 -48.13 17.15 -8.92
N LYS A 824 -48.11 15.88 -9.34
CA LYS A 824 -49.06 15.33 -10.32
C LYS A 824 -50.50 15.44 -9.82
N ARG A 825 -50.75 15.16 -8.54
CA ARG A 825 -52.08 15.26 -7.93
C ARG A 825 -52.53 16.71 -7.79
N ARG A 826 -51.65 17.62 -7.35
CA ARG A 826 -51.93 19.06 -7.27
C ARG A 826 -52.20 19.64 -8.65
N TRP A 827 -51.46 19.20 -9.66
CA TRP A 827 -51.68 19.56 -11.05
C TRP A 827 -53.03 19.06 -11.57
N GLN A 828 -53.41 17.82 -11.25
CA GLN A 828 -54.74 17.29 -11.61
C GLN A 828 -55.89 18.04 -10.91
N ALA A 829 -55.75 18.37 -9.63
CA ALA A 829 -56.75 19.18 -8.91
C ALA A 829 -56.80 20.64 -9.42
N CYS A 830 -55.66 21.21 -9.80
CA CYS A 830 -55.56 22.52 -10.45
C CYS A 830 -56.25 22.51 -11.83
N LYS A 831 -56.07 21.43 -12.60
CA LYS A 831 -56.75 21.19 -13.89
C LYS A 831 -58.27 21.10 -13.75
N GLU A 832 -58.78 20.57 -12.64
CA GLU A 832 -60.23 20.51 -12.35
C GLU A 832 -60.79 21.87 -11.89
N SER A 833 -59.96 22.74 -11.32
CA SER A 833 -60.35 24.06 -10.80
C SER A 833 -60.24 25.22 -11.82
N LEU A 834 -59.44 25.08 -12.88
CA LEU A 834 -59.17 26.15 -13.85
C LEU A 834 -59.78 25.83 -15.24
N HIS A 835 -60.93 26.44 -15.54
CA HIS A 835 -61.49 26.50 -16.91
C HIS A 835 -60.71 27.52 -17.78
N SER A 836 -59.45 27.22 -18.10
CA SER A 836 -58.63 28.06 -18.98
C SER A 836 -58.36 27.33 -20.32
N ALA A 837 -58.91 27.87 -21.42
CA ALA A 837 -58.77 27.32 -22.77
C ALA A 837 -57.30 27.30 -23.26
N PHE A 838 -56.47 28.22 -22.77
CA PHE A 838 -55.05 28.35 -23.13
C PHE A 838 -54.18 27.20 -22.56
N LEU A 839 -54.44 26.79 -21.32
CA LEU A 839 -53.76 25.64 -20.71
C LEU A 839 -54.21 24.30 -21.33
N LEU A 840 -55.47 24.22 -21.78
CA LEU A 840 -55.98 23.05 -22.52
C LEU A 840 -55.26 22.86 -23.87
N GLN A 841 -54.88 23.96 -24.54
CA GLN A 841 -54.20 23.94 -25.84
C GLN A 841 -52.75 23.42 -25.70
N ILE A 842 -52.00 23.86 -24.69
CA ILE A 842 -50.65 23.37 -24.37
C ILE A 842 -50.69 21.88 -23.95
N LEU A 843 -51.72 21.47 -23.21
CA LEU A 843 -51.94 20.06 -22.84
C LEU A 843 -52.33 19.18 -24.04
N ASN A 844 -53.05 19.71 -25.02
CA ASN A 844 -53.32 18.99 -26.26
C ASN A 844 -52.03 18.77 -27.06
N VAL A 845 -51.11 19.73 -27.11
CA VAL A 845 -49.79 19.53 -27.75
C VAL A 845 -48.96 18.46 -27.02
N SER A 846 -48.96 18.43 -25.67
CA SER A 846 -48.30 17.38 -24.89
C SER A 846 -48.96 15.99 -25.02
N SER A 847 -50.29 15.94 -25.16
CA SER A 847 -51.07 14.73 -25.43
C SER A 847 -50.83 14.20 -26.85
N ILE A 848 -50.75 15.10 -27.83
CA ILE A 848 -50.39 14.82 -29.23
C ILE A 848 -48.95 14.29 -29.32
N LEU A 849 -48.01 14.88 -28.58
CA LEU A 849 -46.63 14.37 -28.47
C LEU A 849 -46.59 12.96 -27.85
N ASN A 850 -47.41 12.66 -26.84
CA ASN A 850 -47.52 11.33 -26.23
C ASN A 850 -48.32 10.31 -27.08
N SER A 851 -49.14 10.75 -28.03
CA SER A 851 -49.92 9.90 -28.94
C SER A 851 -49.26 9.68 -30.30
N LEU A 852 -48.17 10.39 -30.60
CA LEU A 852 -47.31 10.10 -31.75
C LEU A 852 -46.84 8.64 -31.67
N LYS A 853 -47.08 7.87 -32.75
CA LYS A 853 -46.62 6.48 -32.90
C LYS A 853 -45.14 6.31 -32.53
N ILE A 854 -44.31 7.31 -32.81
CA ILE A 854 -42.88 7.32 -32.46
C ILE A 854 -42.66 7.28 -30.94
N VAL A 855 -43.40 8.07 -30.16
CA VAL A 855 -43.29 8.10 -28.69
C VAL A 855 -43.86 6.82 -28.05
N GLN A 856 -44.88 6.22 -28.66
CA GLN A 856 -45.38 4.90 -28.27
C GLN A 856 -44.40 3.76 -28.61
N ILE A 857 -43.76 3.79 -29.79
CA ILE A 857 -42.72 2.84 -30.20
C ILE A 857 -41.47 2.97 -29.31
N ILE A 858 -41.09 4.19 -28.93
CA ILE A 858 -39.99 4.47 -27.99
C ILE A 858 -40.32 3.92 -26.59
N ARG A 859 -41.58 4.00 -26.17
CA ARG A 859 -42.05 3.47 -24.88
C ARG A 859 -42.12 1.93 -24.86
N ASP A 860 -42.49 1.30 -25.97
CA ASP A 860 -42.57 -0.17 -26.09
C ASP A 860 -41.21 -0.85 -26.36
N LYS A 861 -40.23 -0.11 -26.91
CA LYS A 861 -38.85 -0.58 -27.21
C LYS A 861 -37.77 0.15 -26.39
N SER A 862 -38.08 0.62 -25.19
CA SER A 862 -37.14 1.39 -24.34
C SER A 862 -35.79 0.70 -24.14
N ASP A 863 -35.79 -0.62 -23.95
CA ASP A 863 -34.57 -1.42 -23.73
C ASP A 863 -33.64 -1.40 -24.95
N VAL A 864 -34.19 -1.47 -26.18
CA VAL A 864 -33.42 -1.45 -27.43
C VAL A 864 -32.79 -0.08 -27.67
N ILE A 865 -33.49 0.99 -27.31
CA ILE A 865 -32.99 2.36 -27.44
C ILE A 865 -31.84 2.60 -26.45
N VAL A 866 -31.99 2.13 -25.21
CA VAL A 866 -30.91 2.20 -24.21
C VAL A 866 -29.69 1.42 -24.73
N ALA A 867 -29.87 0.23 -25.30
CA ALA A 867 -28.77 -0.53 -25.93
C ALA A 867 -28.09 0.24 -27.07
N PHE A 868 -28.88 0.84 -27.97
CA PHE A 868 -28.40 1.60 -29.12
C PHE A 868 -27.60 2.85 -28.74
N VAL A 869 -27.89 3.47 -27.58
CA VAL A 869 -27.12 4.62 -27.07
C VAL A 869 -25.92 4.16 -26.24
N THR A 870 -26.09 3.17 -25.37
CA THR A 870 -25.06 2.73 -24.42
C THR A 870 -23.89 2.02 -25.11
N ILE A 871 -24.13 1.15 -26.09
CA ILE A 871 -23.06 0.39 -26.77
C ILE A 871 -22.06 1.33 -27.47
N PRO A 872 -22.48 2.30 -28.32
CA PRO A 872 -21.55 3.25 -28.91
C PRO A 872 -20.79 4.08 -27.88
N LEU A 873 -21.44 4.51 -26.79
CA LEU A 873 -20.76 5.26 -25.72
C LEU A 873 -19.64 4.45 -25.07
N VAL A 874 -19.86 3.15 -24.84
CA VAL A 874 -18.86 2.25 -24.24
C VAL A 874 -17.66 2.01 -25.17
N PHE A 875 -17.84 1.97 -26.49
CA PHE A 875 -16.76 1.73 -27.46
C PHE A 875 -16.05 2.99 -27.93
N PHE A 876 -16.76 4.10 -28.06
CA PHE A 876 -16.26 5.28 -28.75
C PHE A 876 -16.08 6.50 -27.84
N VAL A 877 -16.60 6.47 -26.61
CA VAL A 877 -16.49 7.59 -25.67
C VAL A 877 -15.82 7.13 -24.38
N HIS A 878 -16.57 6.51 -23.47
CA HIS A 878 -16.04 5.97 -22.22
C HIS A 878 -17.01 4.98 -21.57
N PRO A 879 -16.54 3.83 -21.03
CA PRO A 879 -17.40 2.81 -20.41
C PRO A 879 -18.30 3.35 -19.28
N ALA A 880 -17.76 4.21 -18.41
CA ALA A 880 -18.53 4.81 -17.31
C ALA A 880 -19.74 5.62 -17.80
N LEU A 881 -19.65 6.32 -18.95
CA LEU A 881 -20.76 7.10 -19.49
C LEU A 881 -21.86 6.21 -20.05
N GLY A 882 -21.49 5.13 -20.76
CA GLY A 882 -22.45 4.12 -21.19
C GLY A 882 -23.16 3.45 -20.02
N LEU A 883 -22.42 3.06 -18.98
CA LEU A 883 -23.02 2.52 -17.75
C LEU A 883 -23.87 3.55 -16.98
N SER A 884 -23.51 4.84 -17.02
CA SER A 884 -24.33 5.91 -16.41
C SER A 884 -25.68 6.07 -17.09
N VAL A 885 -25.74 5.99 -18.42
CA VAL A 885 -27.01 6.01 -19.17
C VAL A 885 -27.86 4.77 -18.83
N LEU A 886 -27.22 3.61 -18.69
CA LEU A 886 -27.89 2.39 -18.23
C LEU A 886 -28.49 2.57 -16.81
N LEU A 887 -27.72 3.16 -15.90
CA LEU A 887 -28.15 3.45 -14.53
C LEU A 887 -29.33 4.43 -14.50
N LEU A 888 -29.30 5.48 -15.33
CA LEU A 888 -30.40 6.44 -15.45
C LEU A 888 -31.69 5.76 -15.95
N SER A 889 -31.58 4.82 -16.89
CA SER A 889 -32.71 4.00 -17.33
C SER A 889 -33.29 3.16 -16.17
N HIS A 890 -32.43 2.49 -15.40
CA HIS A 890 -32.87 1.74 -14.21
C HIS A 890 -33.58 2.63 -13.19
N ALA A 891 -33.01 3.81 -12.91
CA ALA A 891 -33.58 4.78 -11.99
C ALA A 891 -34.95 5.27 -12.47
N PHE A 892 -35.09 5.58 -13.77
CA PHE A 892 -36.36 6.01 -14.35
C PHE A 892 -37.45 4.93 -14.22
N HIS A 893 -37.11 3.67 -14.52
CA HIS A 893 -38.08 2.59 -14.41
C HIS A 893 -38.45 2.25 -12.97
N ALA A 894 -37.48 2.25 -12.05
CA ALA A 894 -37.74 2.07 -10.62
C ALA A 894 -38.64 3.19 -10.08
N HIS A 895 -38.35 4.44 -10.44
CA HIS A 895 -39.16 5.61 -10.09
C HIS A 895 -40.59 5.50 -10.64
N SER A 896 -40.77 5.07 -11.89
CA SER A 896 -42.10 4.88 -12.49
C SER A 896 -42.92 3.80 -11.77
N ALA A 897 -42.30 2.69 -11.39
CA ALA A 897 -42.95 1.61 -10.64
C ALA A 897 -43.38 2.11 -9.24
N LEU A 898 -42.48 2.81 -8.55
CA LEU A 898 -42.75 3.39 -7.23
C LEU A 898 -43.85 4.45 -7.26
N CYS A 899 -43.83 5.36 -8.25
CA CYS A 899 -44.89 6.35 -8.45
C CYS A 899 -46.25 5.68 -8.71
N SER A 900 -46.28 4.58 -9.46
CA SER A 900 -47.50 3.83 -9.76
C SER A 900 -48.07 3.14 -8.52
N SER A 901 -47.19 2.56 -7.68
CA SER A 901 -47.56 1.98 -6.39
C SER A 901 -48.10 3.03 -5.41
N LEU A 902 -47.38 4.16 -5.23
CA LEU A 902 -47.81 5.25 -4.36
C LEU A 902 -49.12 5.89 -4.83
N ALA A 903 -49.29 6.12 -6.14
CA ALA A 903 -50.54 6.64 -6.70
C ALA A 903 -51.72 5.68 -6.47
N ALA A 904 -51.52 4.37 -6.59
CA ALA A 904 -52.53 3.36 -6.30
C ALA A 904 -52.87 3.32 -4.79
N SER A 905 -51.87 3.41 -3.93
CA SER A 905 -52.03 3.46 -2.47
C SER A 905 -52.77 4.72 -2.00
N PHE A 906 -52.45 5.90 -2.54
CA PHE A 906 -53.17 7.13 -2.19
C PHE A 906 -54.62 7.14 -2.69
N ARG A 907 -54.90 6.51 -3.85
CA ARG A 907 -56.27 6.34 -4.35
C ARG A 907 -57.09 5.40 -3.46
N SER A 908 -56.49 4.29 -3.01
CA SER A 908 -57.18 3.37 -2.10
C SER A 908 -57.42 4.01 -0.72
N TYR A 909 -56.49 4.82 -0.21
CA TYR A 909 -56.69 5.59 1.03
C TYR A 909 -57.78 6.66 0.90
N ALA A 910 -57.84 7.38 -0.24
CA ALA A 910 -58.92 8.34 -0.52
C ALA A 910 -60.29 7.64 -0.58
N GLN A 911 -60.39 6.52 -1.30
CA GLN A 911 -61.62 5.71 -1.34
C GLN A 911 -62.01 5.17 0.04
N LYS A 912 -61.06 4.72 0.87
CA LYS A 912 -61.35 4.26 2.24
C LYS A 912 -61.86 5.39 3.13
N LYS A 913 -61.39 6.62 2.92
CA LYS A 913 -61.86 7.81 3.65
C LYS A 913 -63.25 8.26 3.20
N ASP A 914 -63.59 8.08 1.92
CA ASP A 914 -64.93 8.37 1.38
C ASP A 914 -65.99 7.33 1.82
N PHE A 915 -65.58 6.08 2.11
CA PHE A 915 -66.45 5.04 2.67
C PHE A 915 -66.76 5.23 4.18
N TYR A 916 -66.04 6.11 4.89
CA TYR A 916 -66.23 6.43 6.32
C TYR A 916 -66.84 7.83 6.54
N LYS A 917 -67.76 8.28 5.68
CA LYS A 917 -68.71 9.34 6.03
C LYS A 917 -69.91 8.71 6.76
N PRO A 918 -70.23 9.07 8.01
CA PRO A 918 -71.41 8.54 8.68
C PRO A 918 -72.68 9.11 8.03
N LYS A 919 -73.66 8.23 7.76
CA LYS A 919 -75.05 8.63 7.51
C LYS A 919 -75.57 9.34 8.78
N MET A 920 -76.16 10.52 8.58
CA MET A 920 -76.97 11.22 9.59
C MET A 920 -78.23 10.41 9.86
N GLU A 921 -78.48 10.07 11.13
CA GLU A 921 -79.82 9.95 11.70
C GLU A 921 -79.76 10.10 13.24
N GLU A 922 -80.81 10.71 13.77
CA GLU A 922 -80.90 11.44 15.04
C GLU A 922 -81.03 10.58 16.32
N ASN A 923 -80.77 11.27 17.45
CA ASN A 923 -81.29 11.08 18.81
C ASN A 923 -80.64 10.05 19.74
N SER A 924 -79.78 10.54 20.64
CA SER A 924 -80.15 10.90 22.03
C SER A 924 -78.99 10.71 23.04
N THR A 925 -78.77 11.79 23.80
CA THR A 925 -78.09 11.97 25.10
C THR A 925 -77.54 10.75 25.87
N LEU A 926 -76.24 10.76 26.22
CA LEU A 926 -75.74 10.98 27.60
C LEU A 926 -74.19 11.00 27.68
N ASN A 927 -73.68 11.94 28.48
CA ASN A 927 -72.30 12.25 28.91
C ASN A 927 -71.24 11.13 29.04
N SER A 928 -70.00 11.41 28.61
CA SER A 928 -68.88 11.70 29.54
C SER A 928 -67.53 12.08 28.87
N LYS A 929 -67.01 13.25 29.29
CA LYS A 929 -65.62 13.67 29.57
C LYS A 929 -64.44 13.27 28.63
N ALA A 930 -64.04 14.27 27.84
CA ALA A 930 -62.70 14.87 27.72
C ALA A 930 -61.42 13.99 27.75
N LYS A 931 -60.64 14.08 26.65
CA LYS A 931 -59.21 14.42 26.68
C LYS A 931 -58.70 14.89 25.31
N THR A 932 -58.15 16.10 25.29
CA THR A 932 -57.33 16.67 24.22
C THR A 932 -56.01 15.91 24.07
N ASN A 933 -55.58 15.66 22.84
CA ASN A 933 -54.16 15.66 22.50
C ASN A 933 -53.97 15.92 20.99
N ASN A 934 -53.35 17.06 20.71
CA ASN A 934 -52.63 17.33 19.47
C ASN A 934 -51.50 16.30 19.32
N GLY A 935 -51.36 15.69 18.15
CA GLY A 935 -50.27 14.75 17.87
C GLY A 935 -50.25 14.31 16.42
N LEU A 936 -49.46 15.02 15.62
CA LEU A 936 -49.00 14.65 14.29
C LEU A 936 -48.47 13.19 14.28
N GLN A 937 -49.25 12.23 13.77
CA GLN A 937 -48.79 10.85 13.54
C GLN A 937 -48.17 10.68 12.13
N PRO A 938 -47.23 9.74 11.94
CA PRO A 938 -46.23 9.80 10.87
C PRO A 938 -46.76 9.37 9.51
N LEU A 939 -46.43 10.16 8.49
CA LEU A 939 -46.74 10.01 7.06
C LEU A 939 -45.93 8.91 6.34
N LEU A 940 -45.56 7.81 7.02
CA LEU A 940 -44.80 6.71 6.42
C LEU A 940 -45.43 5.35 6.80
N PRO A 941 -45.85 4.51 5.84
CA PRO A 941 -46.21 3.13 6.14
C PRO A 941 -44.89 2.37 6.43
N MET A 942 -44.56 2.22 7.71
CA MET A 942 -43.38 1.50 8.21
C MET A 942 -43.74 0.17 8.91
N ASP A 943 -44.97 -0.31 8.77
CA ASP A 943 -45.41 -1.60 9.29
C ASP A 943 -45.43 -2.68 8.19
N GLU A 944 -44.27 -3.31 8.01
CA GLU A 944 -44.15 -4.62 7.38
C GLU A 944 -44.46 -5.70 8.42
N ASN A 945 -45.73 -6.13 8.50
CA ASN A 945 -46.14 -7.44 9.03
C ASN A 945 -47.59 -7.70 8.62
N SER A 946 -47.79 -8.14 7.38
CA SER A 946 -48.99 -8.88 7.00
C SER A 946 -48.57 -10.29 6.61
N THR A 947 -48.69 -11.21 7.56
CA THR A 947 -48.82 -12.64 7.27
C THR A 947 -50.04 -12.83 6.36
N SER A 948 -49.82 -13.00 5.06
CA SER A 948 -50.86 -13.40 4.13
C SER A 948 -50.79 -14.92 3.93
N SER A 949 -51.96 -15.55 4.03
CA SER A 949 -52.20 -16.94 3.66
C SER A 949 -51.89 -17.18 2.17
N PRO A 950 -51.63 -18.43 1.73
CA PRO A 950 -51.11 -18.71 0.38
C PRO A 950 -52.10 -18.52 -0.78
N THR A 951 -53.25 -17.86 -0.57
CA THR A 951 -54.38 -17.87 -1.51
C THR A 951 -55.01 -16.50 -1.82
N SER A 952 -54.45 -15.37 -1.36
CA SER A 952 -54.97 -14.05 -1.77
C SER A 952 -54.30 -13.53 -3.05
N SER A 953 -55.10 -13.01 -3.97
CA SER A 953 -54.62 -12.40 -5.23
C SER A 953 -53.78 -11.15 -4.95
N LYS A 954 -52.54 -11.09 -5.47
CA LYS A 954 -51.63 -9.93 -5.34
C LYS A 954 -52.29 -8.66 -5.90
N SER A 955 -52.25 -7.55 -5.16
CA SER A 955 -52.80 -6.28 -5.65
C SER A 955 -51.89 -5.63 -6.70
N PHE A 956 -52.45 -4.75 -7.54
CA PHE A 956 -51.65 -3.96 -8.50
C PHE A 956 -50.55 -3.14 -7.81
N SER A 957 -50.85 -2.58 -6.63
CA SER A 957 -49.89 -1.84 -5.81
C SER A 957 -48.70 -2.70 -5.37
N ASP A 958 -48.98 -3.95 -4.97
CA ASP A 958 -47.95 -4.91 -4.52
C ASP A 958 -47.08 -5.36 -5.69
N SER A 959 -47.69 -5.58 -6.86
CA SER A 959 -46.96 -5.96 -8.08
C SER A 959 -45.99 -4.87 -8.55
N GLN A 960 -46.40 -3.60 -8.46
CA GLN A 960 -45.53 -2.45 -8.77
C GLN A 960 -44.42 -2.27 -7.73
N LEU A 961 -44.69 -2.58 -6.45
CA LEU A 961 -43.68 -2.55 -5.40
C LEU A 961 -42.65 -3.67 -5.54
N GLU A 962 -43.08 -4.89 -5.92
CA GLU A 962 -42.18 -6.00 -6.25
C GLU A 962 -41.26 -5.65 -7.43
N MET A 963 -41.81 -5.03 -8.48
CA MET A 963 -41.03 -4.52 -9.62
C MET A 963 -40.00 -3.47 -9.19
N PHE A 964 -40.38 -2.54 -8.30
CA PHE A 964 -39.45 -1.58 -7.73
C PHE A 964 -38.30 -2.28 -6.97
N ASN A 965 -38.62 -3.22 -6.08
CA ASN A 965 -37.63 -3.94 -5.27
C ASN A 965 -36.61 -4.71 -6.13
N TYR A 966 -37.07 -5.34 -7.20
CA TYR A 966 -36.22 -6.05 -8.15
C TYR A 966 -35.32 -5.08 -8.94
N ARG A 967 -35.89 -4.02 -9.53
CA ARG A 967 -35.11 -3.03 -10.30
C ARG A 967 -34.14 -2.24 -9.43
N HIS A 968 -34.48 -1.98 -8.17
CA HIS A 968 -33.59 -1.33 -7.21
C HIS A 968 -32.35 -2.19 -6.94
N GLY A 969 -32.49 -3.50 -6.75
CA GLY A 969 -31.36 -4.41 -6.57
C GLY A 969 -30.37 -4.39 -7.75
N ILE A 970 -30.90 -4.47 -8.99
CA ILE A 970 -30.08 -4.37 -10.21
C ILE A 970 -29.43 -2.99 -10.34
N ALA A 971 -30.15 -1.92 -10.01
CA ALA A 971 -29.61 -0.56 -10.05
C ALA A 971 -28.41 -0.38 -9.09
N ILE A 972 -28.46 -0.98 -7.89
CA ILE A 972 -27.33 -0.94 -6.95
C ILE A 972 -26.12 -1.72 -7.50
N LEU A 973 -26.31 -2.90 -8.08
CA LEU A 973 -25.21 -3.65 -8.71
C LEU A 973 -24.56 -2.85 -9.85
N HIS A 974 -25.35 -2.27 -10.75
CA HIS A 974 -24.83 -1.47 -11.86
C HIS A 974 -24.25 -0.12 -11.39
N LEU A 975 -24.72 0.44 -10.28
CA LEU A 975 -24.07 1.58 -9.63
C LEU A 975 -22.66 1.20 -9.17
N LEU A 976 -22.50 0.08 -8.47
CA LEU A 976 -21.16 -0.42 -8.07
C LEU A 976 -20.27 -0.65 -9.29
N ALA A 977 -20.80 -1.26 -10.36
CA ALA A 977 -20.10 -1.46 -11.63
C ALA A 977 -19.66 -0.13 -12.27
N THR A 978 -20.52 0.91 -12.24
CA THR A 978 -20.21 2.25 -12.76
C THR A 978 -19.13 2.93 -11.92
N LEU A 979 -19.20 2.81 -10.59
CA LEU A 979 -18.23 3.39 -9.65
C LEU A 979 -16.82 2.83 -9.85
N MET A 980 -16.68 1.57 -10.30
CA MET A 980 -15.38 0.97 -10.62
C MET A 980 -14.63 1.68 -11.76
N PHE A 981 -15.35 2.35 -12.67
CA PHE A 981 -14.77 3.11 -13.80
C PHE A 981 -14.71 4.63 -13.54
N VAL A 982 -15.08 5.11 -12.34
CA VAL A 982 -14.99 6.54 -12.02
C VAL A 982 -13.55 7.06 -12.08
N PRO A 983 -12.52 6.36 -11.54
CA PRO A 983 -11.14 6.82 -11.68
C PRO A 983 -10.73 6.99 -13.15
N SER A 984 -11.02 6.00 -14.01
CA SER A 984 -10.66 6.08 -15.43
C SER A 984 -11.42 7.20 -16.15
N LEU A 985 -12.67 7.47 -15.77
CA LEU A 985 -13.44 8.61 -16.30
C LEU A 985 -12.77 9.95 -15.96
N VAL A 986 -12.24 10.10 -14.74
CA VAL A 986 -11.51 11.32 -14.34
C VAL A 986 -10.27 11.52 -15.20
N ALA A 987 -9.50 10.45 -15.44
CA ALA A 987 -8.32 10.48 -16.31
C ALA A 987 -8.70 10.80 -17.77
N TRP A 988 -9.80 10.24 -18.26
CA TRP A 988 -10.33 10.53 -19.60
C TRP A 988 -10.79 11.98 -19.76
N LEU A 989 -11.47 12.55 -18.77
CA LEU A 989 -11.91 13.95 -18.80
C LEU A 989 -10.74 14.93 -18.91
N GLN A 990 -9.59 14.61 -18.29
CA GLN A 990 -8.36 15.40 -18.41
C GLN A 990 -7.83 15.43 -19.84
N ARG A 991 -8.04 14.36 -20.62
CA ARG A 991 -7.53 14.20 -21.99
C ARG A 991 -8.38 14.90 -23.04
N ILE A 992 -9.50 15.53 -22.68
CA ILE A 992 -10.37 16.22 -23.65
C ILE A 992 -9.57 17.35 -24.32
N GLY A 993 -9.32 17.20 -25.63
CA GLY A 993 -8.54 18.16 -26.42
C GLY A 993 -7.10 17.74 -26.71
N MET A 994 -6.62 16.63 -26.14
CA MET A 994 -5.24 16.10 -26.32
C MET A 994 -5.16 14.96 -27.35
N GLY A 995 -6.21 14.77 -28.16
CA GLY A 995 -6.37 13.66 -29.10
C GLY A 995 -7.51 12.71 -28.72
N GLN A 996 -7.93 11.83 -29.64
CA GLN A 996 -8.92 10.79 -29.33
C GLN A 996 -8.21 9.53 -28.83
N SER A 997 -8.47 9.14 -27.58
CA SER A 997 -8.15 7.81 -27.07
C SER A 997 -9.44 7.02 -26.91
N PHE A 998 -9.66 6.02 -27.78
CA PHE A 998 -10.76 5.08 -27.61
C PHE A 998 -10.55 4.24 -26.35
N PRO A 999 -11.60 3.92 -25.59
CA PRO A 999 -11.51 3.02 -24.45
C PRO A 999 -10.84 1.69 -24.78
N TRP A 1000 -10.22 1.08 -23.77
CA TRP A 1000 -9.59 -0.24 -23.93
C TRP A 1000 -10.62 -1.29 -24.36
N PHE A 1001 -10.31 -2.02 -25.45
CA PHE A 1001 -11.27 -2.89 -26.13
C PHE A 1001 -11.93 -3.92 -25.20
N VAL A 1002 -11.15 -4.55 -24.31
CA VAL A 1002 -11.70 -5.56 -23.39
C VAL A 1002 -12.63 -4.91 -22.36
N ASP A 1003 -12.31 -3.73 -21.84
CA ASP A 1003 -13.20 -3.02 -20.90
C ASP A 1003 -14.54 -2.72 -21.59
N SER A 1004 -14.51 -2.28 -22.85
CA SER A 1004 -15.72 -2.07 -23.64
C SER A 1004 -16.53 -3.36 -23.81
N VAL A 1005 -15.88 -4.48 -24.17
CA VAL A 1005 -16.54 -5.79 -24.31
C VAL A 1005 -17.15 -6.27 -23.00
N LEU A 1006 -16.45 -6.12 -21.87
CA LEU A 1006 -16.99 -6.49 -20.57
C LEU A 1006 -18.18 -5.62 -20.18
N CYS A 1007 -18.13 -4.31 -20.46
CA CYS A 1007 -19.24 -3.40 -20.22
C CYS A 1007 -20.45 -3.72 -21.10
N VAL A 1008 -20.25 -4.18 -22.34
CA VAL A 1008 -21.34 -4.75 -23.14
C VAL A 1008 -21.96 -5.95 -22.43
N GLY A 1009 -21.15 -6.85 -21.84
CA GLY A 1009 -21.66 -7.92 -20.99
C GLY A 1009 -22.58 -7.42 -19.86
N VAL A 1010 -22.18 -6.35 -19.16
CA VAL A 1010 -23.01 -5.72 -18.11
C VAL A 1010 -24.29 -5.08 -18.68
N ILE A 1011 -24.22 -4.46 -19.85
CA ILE A 1011 -25.40 -3.92 -20.54
C ILE A 1011 -26.35 -5.08 -20.91
N LEU A 1012 -25.82 -6.19 -21.43
CA LEU A 1012 -26.61 -7.38 -21.76
C LEU A 1012 -27.28 -7.98 -20.52
N HIS A 1013 -26.61 -7.98 -19.37
CA HIS A 1013 -27.21 -8.38 -18.09
C HIS A 1013 -28.47 -7.56 -17.78
N SER A 1014 -28.43 -6.25 -18.01
CA SER A 1014 -29.62 -5.39 -17.85
C SER A 1014 -30.73 -5.71 -18.84
N LEU A 1015 -30.42 -5.80 -20.13
CA LEU A 1015 -31.40 -5.99 -21.20
C LEU A 1015 -32.08 -7.37 -21.13
N PHE A 1016 -31.27 -8.40 -20.88
CA PHE A 1016 -31.67 -9.79 -20.91
C PHE A 1016 -31.94 -10.39 -19.53
N GLY A 1017 -31.67 -9.66 -18.44
CA GLY A 1017 -32.08 -10.04 -17.09
C GLY A 1017 -33.43 -9.44 -16.66
N SER A 1018 -33.77 -8.24 -17.12
CA SER A 1018 -34.76 -7.35 -16.47
C SER A 1018 -36.26 -7.60 -16.72
N ARG A 1019 -36.65 -8.60 -17.51
CA ARG A 1019 -38.08 -8.83 -17.86
C ARG A 1019 -38.70 -9.97 -17.04
N PRO A 1020 -39.59 -9.67 -16.08
CA PRO A 1020 -40.28 -10.66 -15.26
C PRO A 1020 -41.38 -11.45 -15.98
N ASN A 1021 -41.85 -11.01 -17.15
CA ASN A 1021 -43.09 -11.55 -17.75
C ASN A 1021 -42.90 -12.79 -18.64
N ILE A 1022 -41.67 -13.27 -18.88
CA ILE A 1022 -41.44 -14.37 -19.84
C ILE A 1022 -40.32 -15.29 -19.32
N SER A 1023 -40.76 -16.50 -18.93
CA SER A 1023 -40.07 -17.78 -18.78
C SER A 1023 -38.88 -17.93 -17.83
N HIS A 1024 -38.87 -19.09 -17.17
CA HIS A 1024 -37.72 -19.76 -16.58
C HIS A 1024 -36.45 -19.53 -17.42
N ALA A 1025 -35.47 -18.81 -16.88
CA ALA A 1025 -34.12 -18.83 -17.40
C ALA A 1025 -33.46 -20.15 -16.94
N SER A 1026 -33.98 -21.28 -17.45
CA SER A 1026 -33.38 -22.58 -17.29
C SER A 1026 -32.51 -22.90 -18.50
N PHE A 1027 -31.21 -23.04 -18.28
CA PHE A 1027 -30.24 -23.32 -19.36
C PHE A 1027 -29.97 -24.82 -19.42
N ALA A 1028 -30.11 -25.45 -20.59
CA ALA A 1028 -29.55 -26.79 -20.82
C ALA A 1028 -28.08 -26.65 -21.29
N LEU A 1029 -27.12 -27.18 -20.53
CA LEU A 1029 -25.73 -27.25 -20.98
C LEU A 1029 -25.60 -28.26 -22.15
N PRO A 1030 -24.83 -27.94 -23.21
CA PRO A 1030 -24.56 -28.89 -24.28
C PRO A 1030 -23.79 -30.09 -23.72
N GLY A 1031 -24.35 -31.29 -23.84
CA GLY A 1031 -23.72 -32.55 -23.42
C GLY A 1031 -24.06 -33.06 -22.02
N SER A 1032 -24.83 -32.33 -21.19
CA SER A 1032 -25.26 -32.80 -19.86
C SER A 1032 -26.77 -32.99 -19.78
N GLY A 1033 -27.28 -34.13 -20.26
CA GLY A 1033 -28.63 -34.68 -20.05
C GLY A 1033 -29.73 -33.81 -19.40
N GLY A 1034 -30.06 -32.65 -20.00
CA GLY A 1034 -31.21 -31.82 -19.60
C GLY A 1034 -31.17 -31.15 -18.22
N ARG A 1035 -30.01 -30.94 -17.58
CA ARG A 1035 -29.95 -30.18 -16.30
C ARG A 1035 -30.10 -28.68 -16.53
N GLU A 1036 -31.18 -28.12 -16.03
CA GLU A 1036 -31.51 -26.69 -16.06
C GLU A 1036 -30.68 -25.92 -14.99
N VAL A 1037 -29.80 -25.01 -15.43
CA VAL A 1037 -29.12 -24.06 -14.52
C VAL A 1037 -30.07 -22.89 -14.25
N SER A 1038 -30.19 -22.43 -13.00
CA SER A 1038 -31.05 -21.29 -12.62
C SER A 1038 -30.26 -19.98 -12.51
N LEU A 1039 -30.94 -18.83 -12.63
CA LEU A 1039 -30.30 -17.51 -12.46
C LEU A 1039 -29.84 -17.32 -11.00
N SER A 1040 -30.59 -17.87 -10.04
CA SER A 1040 -30.17 -17.93 -8.64
C SER A 1040 -28.83 -18.65 -8.46
N LEU A 1041 -28.58 -19.77 -9.15
CA LEU A 1041 -27.30 -20.47 -9.10
C LEU A 1041 -26.16 -19.66 -9.73
N LEU A 1042 -26.41 -18.95 -10.83
CA LEU A 1042 -25.42 -18.07 -11.46
C LEU A 1042 -24.97 -16.94 -10.51
N TYR A 1043 -25.91 -16.28 -9.83
CA TYR A 1043 -25.59 -15.27 -8.82
C TYR A 1043 -24.84 -15.85 -7.61
N LEU A 1044 -25.17 -17.07 -7.18
CA LEU A 1044 -24.46 -17.74 -6.09
C LEU A 1044 -22.98 -17.98 -6.46
N LEU A 1045 -22.74 -18.56 -7.65
CA LEU A 1045 -21.39 -18.83 -8.15
C LEU A 1045 -20.59 -17.54 -8.37
N ALA A 1046 -21.23 -16.50 -8.93
CA ALA A 1046 -20.61 -15.19 -9.08
C ALA A 1046 -20.26 -14.55 -7.74
N GLY A 1047 -21.12 -14.71 -6.73
CA GLY A 1047 -20.85 -14.28 -5.36
C GLY A 1047 -19.64 -14.99 -4.75
N TYR A 1048 -19.54 -16.32 -4.89
CA TYR A 1048 -18.37 -17.07 -4.43
C TYR A 1048 -17.08 -16.69 -5.17
N TYR A 1049 -17.12 -16.62 -6.51
CA TYR A 1049 -15.97 -16.19 -7.29
C TYR A 1049 -15.49 -14.80 -6.87
N THR A 1050 -16.43 -13.85 -6.75
CA THR A 1050 -16.14 -12.48 -6.33
C THR A 1050 -15.55 -12.46 -4.92
N PHE A 1051 -16.09 -13.24 -3.98
CA PHE A 1051 -15.55 -13.35 -2.63
C PHE A 1051 -14.09 -13.83 -2.63
N LEU A 1052 -13.79 -14.90 -3.39
CA LEU A 1052 -12.45 -15.47 -3.50
C LEU A 1052 -11.43 -14.48 -4.09
N VAL A 1053 -11.75 -13.83 -5.22
CA VAL A 1053 -10.84 -12.85 -5.84
C VAL A 1053 -10.66 -11.58 -4.99
N SER A 1054 -11.64 -11.24 -4.15
CA SER A 1054 -11.56 -10.11 -3.24
C SER A 1054 -10.60 -10.37 -2.08
N MET A 1055 -10.48 -11.63 -1.61
CA MET A 1055 -9.48 -12.01 -0.61
C MET A 1055 -8.04 -11.88 -1.14
N ALA A 1056 -7.85 -11.93 -2.45
CA ALA A 1056 -6.59 -11.64 -3.14
C ALA A 1056 -6.43 -10.16 -3.54
N LEU A 1057 -7.21 -9.24 -2.96
CA LEU A 1057 -7.17 -7.78 -3.24
C LEU A 1057 -7.35 -7.41 -4.72
N ALA A 1058 -8.06 -8.22 -5.50
CA ALA A 1058 -8.29 -8.02 -6.94
C ALA A 1058 -9.78 -7.79 -7.28
N PRO A 1059 -10.43 -6.72 -6.75
CA PRO A 1059 -11.87 -6.51 -6.93
C PRO A 1059 -12.26 -6.24 -8.39
N TYR A 1060 -11.34 -5.75 -9.25
CA TYR A 1060 -11.61 -5.63 -10.70
C TYR A 1060 -12.07 -6.95 -11.34
N LYS A 1061 -11.64 -8.11 -10.80
CA LYS A 1061 -12.04 -9.42 -11.33
C LYS A 1061 -13.54 -9.70 -11.16
N ALA A 1062 -14.20 -9.05 -10.19
CA ALA A 1062 -15.65 -9.13 -10.02
C ALA A 1062 -16.42 -8.69 -11.28
N PHE A 1063 -15.82 -7.81 -12.08
CA PHE A 1063 -16.40 -7.34 -13.33
C PHE A 1063 -16.52 -8.44 -14.38
N TYR A 1064 -15.59 -9.40 -14.42
CA TYR A 1064 -15.68 -10.58 -15.28
C TYR A 1064 -16.92 -11.42 -14.95
N ALA A 1065 -17.26 -11.56 -13.66
CA ALA A 1065 -18.46 -12.30 -13.24
C ALA A 1065 -19.75 -11.57 -13.66
N MET A 1066 -19.81 -10.24 -13.51
CA MET A 1066 -20.96 -9.44 -13.98
C MET A 1066 -21.15 -9.58 -15.49
N ALA A 1067 -20.07 -9.45 -16.27
CA ALA A 1067 -20.10 -9.60 -17.73
C ALA A 1067 -20.52 -11.02 -18.15
N ALA A 1068 -19.96 -12.05 -17.50
CA ALA A 1068 -20.29 -13.45 -17.78
C ALA A 1068 -21.78 -13.74 -17.59
N ILE A 1069 -22.39 -13.30 -16.48
CA ILE A 1069 -23.85 -13.46 -16.27
C ILE A 1069 -24.63 -12.85 -17.43
N GLY A 1070 -24.27 -11.64 -17.86
CA GLY A 1070 -24.96 -10.96 -18.95
C GLY A 1070 -24.83 -11.67 -20.30
N THR A 1071 -23.63 -12.17 -20.63
CA THR A 1071 -23.43 -12.97 -21.84
C THR A 1071 -24.24 -14.27 -21.82
N ILE A 1072 -24.24 -15.00 -20.69
CA ILE A 1072 -25.02 -16.22 -20.50
C ILE A 1072 -26.52 -15.94 -20.69
N CYS A 1073 -27.05 -14.89 -20.03
CA CYS A 1073 -28.46 -14.49 -20.15
C CYS A 1073 -28.84 -14.13 -21.60
N CYS A 1074 -27.95 -13.43 -22.32
CA CYS A 1074 -28.17 -13.07 -23.72
C CYS A 1074 -28.25 -14.31 -24.61
N VAL A 1075 -27.25 -15.19 -24.54
CA VAL A 1075 -27.17 -16.41 -25.36
C VAL A 1075 -28.39 -17.29 -25.16
N SER A 1076 -28.83 -17.47 -23.93
CA SER A 1076 -30.02 -18.28 -23.63
C SER A 1076 -31.30 -17.70 -24.17
N ARG A 1077 -31.54 -16.39 -24.01
CA ARG A 1077 -32.72 -15.76 -24.59
C ARG A 1077 -32.73 -15.83 -26.11
N THR A 1078 -31.57 -15.76 -26.77
CA THR A 1078 -31.49 -16.01 -28.22
C THR A 1078 -31.80 -17.45 -28.60
N ILE A 1079 -31.37 -18.44 -27.80
CA ILE A 1079 -31.68 -19.85 -28.03
C ILE A 1079 -33.18 -20.12 -27.80
N GLU A 1080 -33.75 -19.62 -26.70
CA GLU A 1080 -35.17 -19.76 -26.37
C GLU A 1080 -36.04 -19.17 -27.48
N ARG A 1081 -35.71 -17.95 -27.94
CA ARG A 1081 -36.42 -17.31 -29.06
C ARG A 1081 -36.33 -18.14 -30.34
N ARG A 1082 -35.14 -18.66 -30.67
CA ARG A 1082 -34.92 -19.51 -31.85
C ARG A 1082 -35.70 -20.82 -31.76
N ASN A 1083 -35.76 -21.44 -30.59
CA ASN A 1083 -36.53 -22.67 -30.37
C ASN A 1083 -38.04 -22.42 -30.47
N ARG A 1084 -38.50 -21.28 -29.93
CA ARG A 1084 -39.90 -20.82 -30.08
C ARG A 1084 -40.28 -20.54 -31.52
N GLU A 1085 -39.37 -19.97 -32.31
CA GLU A 1085 -39.55 -19.74 -33.76
C GLU A 1085 -39.49 -21.04 -34.59
N ARG A 1086 -38.82 -22.09 -34.08
CA ARG A 1086 -38.69 -23.42 -34.73
C ARG A 1086 -39.82 -24.40 -34.42
N GLY A 1087 -40.69 -24.10 -33.45
CA GLY A 1087 -41.80 -24.98 -33.08
C GLY A 1087 -41.41 -26.21 -32.26
N ASP A 1088 -40.14 -26.34 -31.87
CA ASP A 1088 -39.66 -27.42 -30.99
C ASP A 1088 -40.05 -27.13 -29.53
N VAL A 1089 -41.36 -27.25 -29.22
CA VAL A 1089 -41.86 -27.19 -27.84
C VAL A 1089 -41.68 -28.57 -27.20
N GLY A 1090 -40.46 -28.86 -26.79
CA GLY A 1090 -40.22 -29.91 -25.79
C GLY A 1090 -40.76 -29.46 -24.44
N SER A 1091 -42.03 -29.75 -24.16
CA SER A 1091 -42.60 -29.94 -22.81
C SER A 1091 -42.00 -29.05 -21.68
N SER A 1092 -42.05 -27.72 -21.79
CA SER A 1092 -41.97 -26.88 -20.60
C SER A 1092 -43.40 -26.54 -20.17
N LYS A 1093 -43.72 -26.83 -18.90
CA LYS A 1093 -45.07 -26.69 -18.34
C LYS A 1093 -45.58 -25.26 -18.52
N ALA A 1094 -46.47 -25.07 -19.49
CA ALA A 1094 -47.32 -23.89 -19.57
C ALA A 1094 -48.23 -23.83 -18.33
N ARG A 1095 -47.82 -23.11 -17.29
CA ARG A 1095 -48.74 -22.66 -16.24
C ARG A 1095 -49.66 -21.60 -16.86
N LYS A 1096 -50.96 -21.84 -16.78
CA LYS A 1096 -52.03 -20.98 -17.29
C LYS A 1096 -51.91 -19.55 -16.72
N HIS A 1097 -51.60 -18.59 -17.58
CA HIS A 1097 -51.89 -17.18 -17.31
C HIS A 1097 -53.41 -16.98 -17.35
N SER A 1098 -54.02 -16.79 -16.18
CA SER A 1098 -55.34 -16.17 -16.07
C SER A 1098 -55.18 -14.66 -16.23
N HIS A 1099 -55.44 -14.14 -17.43
CA HIS A 1099 -55.82 -12.73 -17.55
C HIS A 1099 -57.07 -12.48 -16.71
N LYS A 1100 -56.97 -11.64 -15.68
CA LYS A 1100 -58.14 -11.02 -15.03
C LYS A 1100 -58.03 -9.52 -15.25
N HIS A 1101 -58.93 -9.00 -16.08
CA HIS A 1101 -59.17 -7.58 -16.33
C HIS A 1101 -59.62 -6.86 -15.06
#